data_AF-A0A1M5EIY4-F1
#
_entry.id   AF-A0A1M5EIY4-F1
#
_cell.length_a   1.000
_cell.length_b   1.000
_cell.length_c   1.000
_cell.angle_alpha   90.00
_cell.angle_beta   90.00
_cell.angle_gamma   90.00
#
_symmetry.space_group_name_H-M   'P 1'
#
loop_
_entity.id
_entity.type
_entity.pdbx_description
1 polymer ?
#
loop_
_entity_poly.entity_id
_entity_poly.type
_entity_poly.pdbx_seq_one_letter_code
_entity_poly.pdbx_strand_id
1 'polypeptide(L)'
;MSEQQEFYNYINQQLNSFPDLLTDYRQMTKKWYFELADKATEAMDRPSLFAMDKQLKVSGESTTVGKDDDNYKTTVQCPLSGKLEIESVFQSIYHVPLGNIQAIVKAEDGSDTREVMLDAQGKATVAGLTPGKYYEVFIDHQPTPAEMDSLFSHYDTLSDGLSGWLNQKWQGYQPQWDSYFNSSAAQSVLSVIANFADGIWRGLKALWSGIEELYEMLKDPVKTLKDLGEGVADIINTIKETASSAPGMMEKALLFASDEAAMYLFVRGIMTYISMVPITTMLNQIANFGGQVIVDVLLGLLGGLIISFIATPATGMAYAVLRAMKTAGRKIFEAINSLVDVVKELFTFAKKLINSASDTFKRLAINKGGQGVYRNGKLEFVADNRRTSTLHHDKDTLPDDSHAPTNESGKPIQDSKDTVCDNDPISMATGEELLSLTDGHLIGLLPFEWQRLYRTAAVETHVGLGYGWSHSLSHQLTVVGDEIIWRDGEGKLTRFPRPTEQLPAITNRMAKSAAFLGSDKQQMIIASGERFYTFKMRGDSGLLTSIKDQYDHSLSITYDRQHRPVRISTETNLRFELVYTDDLITQVDLYAYLAEQDEWQFVQTQVSYGYNAQSQLISATNASGETERYTYDAQHVIQSRELAGGAVFRWEWQGEGKDVRAVRQYSNLTQVDTRYD
;
A
#
# COMPACT_ATOMS: atom_id res chain seq x y z
N MET A 1 26.69 13.10 -12.99
CA MET A 1 26.42 13.90 -11.75
C MET A 1 27.08 13.21 -10.55
N SER A 2 27.51 13.92 -9.50
CA SER A 2 28.04 13.26 -8.30
C SER A 2 26.91 12.65 -7.45
N GLU A 3 27.16 11.58 -6.69
CA GLU A 3 26.17 10.98 -5.76
C GLU A 3 25.60 12.00 -4.77
N GLN A 4 26.43 12.94 -4.32
CA GLN A 4 26.02 14.09 -3.51
C GLN A 4 24.98 14.95 -4.24
N GLN A 5 25.21 15.24 -5.52
CA GLN A 5 24.29 16.04 -6.32
C GLN A 5 22.99 15.27 -6.60
N GLU A 6 23.04 13.96 -6.82
CA GLU A 6 21.87 13.10 -6.99
C GLU A 6 21.02 13.04 -5.71
N PHE A 7 21.66 12.86 -4.55
CA PHE A 7 20.97 12.89 -3.26
C PHE A 7 20.31 14.24 -3.00
N TYR A 8 21.02 15.34 -3.28
CA TYR A 8 20.47 16.69 -3.10
C TYR A 8 19.32 16.94 -4.05
N ASN A 9 19.42 16.48 -5.29
CA ASN A 9 18.34 16.59 -6.26
C ASN A 9 17.12 15.77 -5.83
N TYR A 10 17.29 14.55 -5.29
CA TYR A 10 16.20 13.75 -4.75
C TYR A 10 15.47 14.48 -3.62
N ILE A 11 16.19 14.99 -2.62
CA ILE A 11 15.59 15.71 -1.50
C ILE A 11 14.90 17.00 -1.97
N ASN A 12 15.54 17.76 -2.86
CA ASN A 12 14.96 18.96 -3.43
C ASN A 12 13.71 18.66 -4.26
N GLN A 13 13.67 17.53 -4.97
CA GLN A 13 12.47 17.09 -5.70
C GLN A 13 11.32 16.77 -4.75
N GLN A 14 11.59 16.09 -3.63
CA GLN A 14 10.57 15.86 -2.60
C GLN A 14 10.04 17.17 -2.02
N LEU A 15 10.93 18.11 -1.67
CA LEU A 15 10.58 19.44 -1.17
C LEU A 15 9.73 20.24 -2.16
N ASN A 16 10.10 20.22 -3.44
CA ASN A 16 9.41 20.96 -4.50
C ASN A 16 8.06 20.34 -4.87
N SER A 17 7.81 19.08 -4.52
CA SER A 17 6.52 18.42 -4.80
C SER A 17 5.40 18.84 -3.85
N PHE A 18 5.69 19.46 -2.69
CA PHE A 18 4.69 19.79 -1.67
C PHE A 18 3.48 20.59 -2.18
N PRO A 19 3.65 21.67 -2.97
CA PRO A 19 2.51 22.41 -3.52
C PRO A 19 1.57 21.55 -4.37
N ASP A 20 2.13 20.55 -5.06
CA ASP A 20 1.40 19.68 -5.97
C ASP A 20 0.99 18.36 -5.32
N LEU A 21 1.36 18.06 -4.07
CA LEU A 21 1.13 16.76 -3.44
C LEU A 21 -0.34 16.34 -3.46
N LEU A 22 -1.27 17.25 -3.12
CA LEU A 22 -2.70 16.96 -3.15
C LEU A 22 -3.27 16.95 -4.57
N THR A 23 -2.65 17.68 -5.49
CA THR A 23 -3.00 17.72 -6.92
C THR A 23 -2.58 16.43 -7.64
N ASP A 24 -1.33 15.99 -7.46
CA ASP A 24 -0.77 14.74 -7.99
C ASP A 24 -1.52 13.54 -7.43
N TYR A 25 -1.80 13.55 -6.13
CA TYR A 25 -2.66 12.58 -5.48
C TYR A 25 -4.08 12.54 -6.07
N ARG A 26 -4.65 13.71 -6.37
CA ARG A 26 -5.94 13.81 -7.08
C ARG A 26 -5.84 13.35 -8.52
N GLN A 27 -4.72 13.54 -9.20
CA GLN A 27 -4.51 13.01 -10.55
C GLN A 27 -4.32 11.50 -10.54
N MET A 28 -3.65 10.93 -9.54
CA MET A 28 -3.52 9.47 -9.37
C MET A 28 -4.90 8.84 -9.14
N THR A 29 -5.74 9.43 -8.29
CA THR A 29 -7.14 8.97 -8.10
C THR A 29 -8.00 9.18 -9.35
N LYS A 30 -7.80 10.27 -10.13
CA LYS A 30 -8.52 10.54 -11.39
C LYS A 30 -8.08 9.70 -12.60
N LYS A 31 -6.78 9.46 -12.79
CA LYS A 31 -6.23 8.67 -13.92
C LYS A 31 -6.62 7.20 -13.77
N TRP A 32 -6.66 6.69 -12.54
CA TRP A 32 -7.10 5.33 -12.25
C TRP A 32 -8.62 5.13 -12.44
N TYR A 33 -9.41 6.19 -12.25
CA TYR A 33 -10.88 6.20 -12.39
C TYR A 33 -11.38 6.10 -13.84
N PHE A 34 -10.64 6.63 -14.83
CA PHE A 34 -11.15 6.72 -16.21
C PHE A 34 -10.68 5.60 -17.17
N GLU A 35 -9.74 4.73 -16.80
CA GLU A 35 -9.22 3.69 -17.74
C GLU A 35 -9.38 2.23 -17.28
N LEU A 36 -9.83 1.94 -16.05
CA LEU A 36 -9.98 0.57 -15.53
C LEU A 36 -11.40 0.19 -15.05
N ALA A 37 -12.42 0.75 -15.73
CA ALA A 37 -13.85 0.41 -15.62
C ALA A 37 -14.57 0.95 -14.38
N ASP A 38 -15.62 1.74 -14.62
CA ASP A 38 -16.70 2.21 -13.72
C ASP A 38 -17.40 1.11 -12.88
N LYS A 39 -16.90 -0.13 -12.81
CA LYS A 39 -17.53 -1.27 -12.11
C LYS A 39 -16.58 -2.26 -11.42
N ALA A 40 -15.26 -2.18 -11.64
CA ALA A 40 -14.34 -3.24 -11.22
C ALA A 40 -13.80 -3.11 -9.78
N THR A 41 -13.73 -1.88 -9.29
CA THR A 41 -13.01 -1.55 -8.07
C THR A 41 -13.81 -1.79 -6.80
N GLU A 42 -15.14 -1.68 -6.86
CA GLU A 42 -16.04 -2.04 -5.76
C GLU A 42 -16.11 -3.56 -5.51
N ALA A 43 -15.92 -4.38 -6.55
CA ALA A 43 -15.98 -5.84 -6.45
C ALA A 43 -14.71 -6.50 -5.86
N MET A 44 -13.60 -5.77 -5.79
CA MET A 44 -12.30 -6.25 -5.29
C MET A 44 -11.99 -5.85 -3.84
N ASP A 45 -12.96 -5.30 -3.11
CA ASP A 45 -12.83 -4.94 -1.69
C ASP A 45 -11.59 -4.05 -1.46
N ARG A 46 -11.39 -3.02 -2.32
CA ARG A 46 -10.28 -2.08 -2.20
C ARG A 46 -10.75 -0.73 -1.66
N PRO A 47 -10.09 -0.18 -0.63
CA PRO A 47 -10.52 1.05 0.01
C PRO A 47 -10.53 2.21 -1.00
N SER A 48 -11.59 3.03 -1.01
CA SER A 48 -11.53 4.37 -1.59
C SER A 48 -10.64 5.22 -0.69
N LEU A 49 -9.34 4.97 -0.80
CA LEU A 49 -8.35 5.76 -0.11
C LEU A 49 -8.56 7.17 -0.65
N PHE A 50 -9.02 8.07 0.22
CA PHE A 50 -8.97 9.52 0.03
C PHE A 50 -10.15 10.23 -0.63
N ALA A 51 -11.34 9.64 -0.49
CA ALA A 51 -12.61 10.33 -0.65
C ALA A 51 -12.93 11.10 0.64
N MET A 52 -12.88 12.44 0.62
CA MET A 52 -13.29 13.24 1.78
C MET A 52 -14.80 13.11 1.98
N ASP A 53 -15.20 12.50 3.11
CA ASP A 53 -16.59 12.22 3.47
C ASP A 53 -17.46 13.49 3.48
N LYS A 54 -18.75 13.35 3.16
CA LYS A 54 -19.74 14.43 3.20
C LYS A 54 -20.50 14.37 4.53
N GLN A 55 -20.78 15.51 5.14
CA GLN A 55 -21.52 15.60 6.39
C GLN A 55 -22.78 16.47 6.21
N LEU A 56 -23.94 15.88 6.51
CA LEU A 56 -25.22 16.55 6.62
C LEU A 56 -25.55 16.80 8.09
N LYS A 57 -25.85 18.05 8.42
CA LYS A 57 -26.35 18.44 9.74
C LYS A 57 -27.74 19.01 9.62
N VAL A 58 -28.65 18.53 10.45
CA VAL A 58 -30.02 19.05 10.51
C VAL A 58 -30.44 19.27 11.95
N SER A 59 -30.59 20.54 12.34
CA SER A 59 -31.12 20.97 13.65
C SER A 59 -30.55 20.24 14.89
N GLY A 60 -29.30 19.79 14.82
CA GLY A 60 -28.59 19.13 15.93
C GLY A 60 -28.19 17.68 15.66
N GLU A 61 -28.87 17.00 14.73
CA GLU A 61 -28.49 15.67 14.26
C GLU A 61 -27.45 15.79 13.13
N SER A 62 -26.52 14.84 13.06
CA SER A 62 -25.47 14.80 12.04
C SER A 62 -25.41 13.40 11.43
N THR A 63 -25.25 13.34 10.11
CA THR A 63 -24.97 12.09 9.40
C THR A 63 -23.81 12.31 8.45
N THR A 64 -22.89 11.36 8.45
CA THR A 64 -21.70 11.33 7.60
C THR A 64 -21.85 10.19 6.61
N VAL A 65 -21.44 10.40 5.36
CA VAL A 65 -21.42 9.40 4.29
C VAL A 65 -20.13 9.46 3.49
N GLY A 66 -19.84 8.40 2.74
CA GLY A 66 -18.74 8.41 1.78
C GLY A 66 -18.94 9.47 0.69
N LYS A 67 -17.86 9.87 0.02
CA LYS A 67 -17.93 10.78 -1.14
C LYS A 67 -18.70 10.16 -2.31
N ASP A 68 -18.50 8.86 -2.52
CA ASP A 68 -18.99 8.07 -3.66
C ASP A 68 -20.46 7.63 -3.48
N ASP A 69 -21.01 7.79 -2.27
CA ASP A 69 -22.44 7.65 -2.03
C ASP A 69 -23.20 8.77 -2.73
N ASP A 70 -24.01 8.45 -3.73
CA ASP A 70 -24.91 9.41 -4.38
C ASP A 70 -25.80 10.12 -3.34
N ASN A 71 -26.23 9.37 -2.33
CA ASN A 71 -27.28 9.77 -1.40
C ASN A 71 -26.80 9.82 0.04
N TYR A 72 -27.10 10.93 0.73
CA TYR A 72 -26.95 11.00 2.18
C TYR A 72 -28.14 11.62 2.86
N LYS A 73 -28.58 10.93 3.90
CA LYS A 73 -29.87 11.18 4.54
C LYS A 73 -29.78 11.14 6.05
N THR A 74 -30.61 11.93 6.70
CA THR A 74 -30.76 11.94 8.14
C THR A 74 -32.22 12.09 8.53
N THR A 75 -32.62 11.56 9.68
CA THR A 75 -33.98 11.66 10.20
C THR A 75 -33.97 12.48 11.48
N VAL A 76 -34.75 13.56 11.51
CA VAL A 76 -34.79 14.49 12.64
C VAL A 76 -36.23 14.81 13.04
N GLN A 77 -36.45 15.00 14.34
CA GLN A 77 -37.72 15.53 14.85
C GLN A 77 -37.76 17.05 14.69
N CYS A 78 -38.81 17.59 14.07
CA CYS A 78 -38.97 19.03 13.90
C CYS A 78 -39.08 19.74 15.26
N PRO A 79 -38.22 20.74 15.54
CA PRO A 79 -38.30 21.53 16.77
C PRO A 79 -39.65 22.26 16.91
N LEU A 80 -39.95 22.70 18.14
CA LEU A 80 -41.16 23.48 18.44
C LEU A 80 -41.24 24.82 17.69
N SER A 81 -40.11 25.31 17.16
CA SER A 81 -40.04 26.49 16.31
C SER A 81 -40.68 26.29 14.92
N GLY A 82 -40.95 25.04 14.51
CA GLY A 82 -41.43 24.72 13.17
C GLY A 82 -40.41 25.01 12.07
N LYS A 83 -39.12 25.08 12.43
CA LYS A 83 -38.00 25.39 11.54
C LYS A 83 -36.93 24.30 11.62
N LEU A 84 -36.50 23.80 10.46
CA LEU A 84 -35.31 22.97 10.33
C LEU A 84 -34.18 23.76 9.66
N GLU A 85 -32.99 23.68 10.23
CA GLU A 85 -31.77 24.26 9.69
C GLU A 85 -30.91 23.13 9.13
N ILE A 86 -30.59 23.21 7.85
CA ILE A 86 -29.81 22.21 7.11
C ILE A 86 -28.44 22.83 6.82
N GLU A 87 -27.37 22.09 7.08
CA GLU A 87 -25.99 22.42 6.69
C GLU A 87 -25.35 21.20 6.03
N SER A 88 -24.76 21.39 4.85
CA SER A 88 -23.98 20.40 4.11
C SER A 88 -22.54 20.88 3.94
N VAL A 89 -21.58 20.06 4.37
CA VAL A 89 -20.16 20.40 4.43
C VAL A 89 -19.30 19.15 4.20
N PHE A 90 -18.07 19.30 3.74
CA PHE A 90 -17.09 18.21 3.79
C PHE A 90 -16.66 17.90 5.24
N GLN A 91 -16.28 16.65 5.50
CA GLN A 91 -15.59 16.24 6.72
C GLN A 91 -14.11 16.58 6.59
N SER A 92 -13.77 17.80 6.99
CA SER A 92 -12.42 18.36 7.00
C SER A 92 -12.14 19.07 8.31
N ILE A 93 -10.86 19.26 8.63
CA ILE A 93 -10.40 20.17 9.67
C ILE A 93 -10.80 21.64 9.37
N TYR A 94 -11.03 21.97 8.10
CA TYR A 94 -11.55 23.25 7.64
C TYR A 94 -13.08 23.22 7.51
N HIS A 95 -13.73 24.38 7.66
CA HIS A 95 -15.14 24.51 7.27
C HIS A 95 -15.20 24.70 5.76
N VAL A 96 -15.56 23.64 5.04
CA VAL A 96 -15.69 23.66 3.58
C VAL A 96 -17.14 23.39 3.20
N PRO A 97 -17.90 24.42 2.79
CA PRO A 97 -19.31 24.30 2.46
C PRO A 97 -19.54 23.52 1.17
N LEU A 98 -20.57 22.68 1.16
CA LEU A 98 -21.13 22.02 -0.03
C LEU A 98 -22.47 22.70 -0.35
N GLY A 99 -22.38 23.75 -1.18
CA GLY A 99 -23.47 24.69 -1.45
C GLY A 99 -23.94 24.71 -2.88
N ASN A 100 -25.06 25.37 -3.15
CA ASN A 100 -25.76 25.37 -4.44
C ASN A 100 -26.22 23.96 -4.88
N ILE A 101 -26.52 23.11 -3.90
CA ILE A 101 -27.00 21.74 -4.09
C ILE A 101 -28.43 21.62 -3.56
N GLN A 102 -29.19 20.68 -4.11
CA GLN A 102 -30.60 20.48 -3.75
C GLN A 102 -30.71 19.51 -2.56
N ALA A 103 -31.49 19.88 -1.56
CA ALA A 103 -31.88 19.02 -0.46
C ALA A 103 -33.40 18.79 -0.48
N ILE A 104 -33.82 17.59 -0.11
CA ILE A 104 -35.23 17.20 -0.05
C ILE A 104 -35.59 16.87 1.39
N VAL A 105 -36.61 17.55 1.90
CA VAL A 105 -37.16 17.35 3.25
C VAL A 105 -38.53 16.69 3.12
N LYS A 106 -38.63 15.45 3.59
CA LYS A 106 -39.81 14.60 3.46
C LYS A 106 -40.32 14.19 4.83
N ALA A 107 -41.60 14.39 5.12
CA ALA A 107 -42.22 13.83 6.32
C ALA A 107 -42.24 12.30 6.24
N GLU A 108 -41.96 11.62 7.36
CA GLU A 108 -41.85 10.15 7.40
C GLU A 108 -43.16 9.44 6.98
N ASP A 109 -44.32 10.03 7.26
CA ASP A 109 -45.63 9.54 6.84
C ASP A 109 -46.02 9.94 5.40
N GLY A 110 -45.10 10.58 4.67
CA GLY A 110 -45.28 11.02 3.29
C GLY A 110 -46.21 12.22 3.12
N SER A 111 -46.64 12.88 4.20
CA SER A 111 -47.67 13.93 4.11
C SER A 111 -47.16 15.28 3.58
N ASP A 112 -45.86 15.54 3.65
CA ASP A 112 -45.21 16.79 3.24
C ASP A 112 -43.87 16.44 2.58
N THR A 113 -43.54 17.08 1.47
CA THR A 113 -42.24 16.94 0.79
C THR A 113 -41.87 18.29 0.22
N ARG A 114 -40.67 18.76 0.54
CA ARG A 114 -40.17 20.07 0.14
C ARG A 114 -38.78 19.95 -0.42
N GLU A 115 -38.57 20.59 -1.55
CA GLU A 115 -37.25 20.77 -2.13
C GLU A 115 -36.71 22.13 -1.70
N VAL A 116 -35.47 22.16 -1.21
CA VAL A 116 -34.80 23.37 -0.76
C VAL A 116 -33.39 23.42 -1.35
N MET A 117 -33.04 24.56 -1.95
CA MET A 117 -31.70 24.79 -2.44
C MET A 117 -30.81 25.28 -1.29
N LEU A 118 -29.67 24.64 -1.09
CA LEU A 118 -28.65 25.12 -0.16
C LEU A 118 -27.95 26.33 -0.78
N ASP A 119 -27.68 27.36 0.02
CA ASP A 119 -26.91 28.52 -0.40
C ASP A 119 -25.43 28.16 -0.68
N ALA A 120 -24.62 29.14 -1.12
CA ALA A 120 -23.19 28.93 -1.36
C ALA A 120 -22.39 28.51 -0.10
N GLN A 121 -22.97 28.66 1.09
CA GLN A 121 -22.39 28.22 2.37
C GLN A 121 -22.91 26.84 2.78
N GLY A 122 -23.62 26.14 1.89
CA GLY A 122 -24.18 24.82 2.15
C GLY A 122 -25.34 24.85 3.13
N LYS A 123 -26.02 25.99 3.32
CA LYS A 123 -27.05 26.17 4.33
C LYS A 123 -28.42 26.43 3.75
N ALA A 124 -29.45 25.96 4.46
CA ALA A 124 -30.82 26.35 4.22
C ALA A 124 -31.66 26.31 5.51
N THR A 125 -32.74 27.10 5.53
CA THR A 125 -33.75 27.05 6.60
C THR A 125 -35.11 26.72 6.01
N VAL A 126 -35.70 25.61 6.44
CA VAL A 126 -37.04 25.19 6.04
C VAL A 126 -38.01 25.56 7.16
N ALA A 127 -38.89 26.52 6.91
CA ALA A 127 -39.86 27.02 7.89
C ALA A 127 -41.29 26.53 7.61
N GLY A 128 -42.15 26.52 8.65
CA GLY A 128 -43.55 26.13 8.52
C GLY A 128 -43.75 24.61 8.50
N LEU A 129 -42.86 23.87 9.16
CA LEU A 129 -42.98 22.43 9.37
C LEU A 129 -43.82 22.16 10.62
N THR A 130 -44.52 21.03 10.66
CA THR A 130 -45.31 20.62 11.83
C THR A 130 -44.39 20.30 13.03
N PRO A 131 -44.48 21.04 14.15
CA PRO A 131 -43.71 20.77 15.35
C PRO A 131 -43.88 19.33 15.88
N GLY A 132 -42.78 18.71 16.31
CA GLY A 132 -42.78 17.38 16.94
C GLY A 132 -42.90 16.19 15.98
N LYS A 133 -43.07 16.44 14.68
CA LYS A 133 -43.12 15.41 13.63
C LYS A 133 -41.72 15.07 13.10
N TYR A 134 -41.48 13.83 12.68
CA TYR A 134 -40.22 13.41 12.08
C TYR A 134 -40.16 13.71 10.58
N TYR A 135 -39.00 14.20 10.15
CA TYR A 135 -38.69 14.47 8.75
C TYR A 135 -37.37 13.78 8.38
N GLU A 136 -37.36 13.13 7.22
CA GLU A 136 -36.17 12.67 6.52
C GLU A 136 -35.65 13.81 5.64
N VAL A 137 -34.39 14.18 5.81
CA VAL A 137 -33.68 15.11 4.93
C VAL A 137 -32.68 14.32 4.13
N PHE A 138 -32.75 14.38 2.80
CA PHE A 138 -31.80 13.70 1.92
C PHE A 138 -31.25 14.63 0.85
N ILE A 139 -29.98 14.41 0.50
CA ILE A 139 -29.26 15.10 -0.58
C ILE A 139 -28.73 14.03 -1.54
N ASP A 140 -29.00 14.24 -2.83
CA ASP A 140 -28.52 13.42 -3.94
C ASP A 140 -27.50 14.26 -4.74
N HIS A 141 -26.23 14.24 -4.35
CA HIS A 141 -25.18 15.07 -4.96
C HIS A 141 -23.80 14.43 -4.88
N GLN A 142 -23.17 14.28 -6.05
CA GLN A 142 -21.75 13.95 -6.19
C GLN A 142 -20.92 15.23 -6.34
N PRO A 143 -19.85 15.43 -5.53
CA PRO A 143 -19.01 16.61 -5.66
C PRO A 143 -18.33 16.74 -7.03
N THR A 144 -18.48 17.90 -7.64
CA THR A 144 -17.83 18.26 -8.89
C THR A 144 -16.31 18.42 -8.72
N PRO A 145 -15.52 18.34 -9.82
CA PRO A 145 -14.10 18.65 -9.77
C PRO A 145 -13.80 20.01 -9.12
N ALA A 146 -14.56 21.05 -9.46
CA ALA A 146 -14.34 22.40 -8.92
C ALA A 146 -14.59 22.48 -7.41
N GLU A 147 -15.59 21.78 -6.89
CA GLU A 147 -15.85 21.70 -5.44
C GLU A 147 -14.71 20.97 -4.70
N MET A 148 -14.16 19.91 -5.31
CA MET A 148 -12.98 19.23 -4.79
C MET A 148 -11.72 20.11 -4.85
N ASP A 149 -11.55 20.93 -5.89
CA ASP A 149 -10.44 21.88 -6.00
C ASP A 149 -10.49 22.93 -4.89
N SER A 150 -11.68 23.48 -4.65
CA SER A 150 -11.93 24.40 -3.54
C SER A 150 -11.61 23.75 -2.19
N LEU A 151 -12.00 22.48 -1.98
CA LEU A 151 -11.64 21.74 -0.76
C LEU A 151 -10.13 21.67 -0.54
N PHE A 152 -9.38 21.22 -1.54
CA PHE A 152 -7.94 21.00 -1.38
C PHE A 152 -7.15 22.30 -1.25
N SER A 153 -7.60 23.42 -1.84
CA SER A 153 -6.92 24.72 -1.65
C SER A 153 -6.92 25.21 -0.20
N HIS A 154 -7.82 24.70 0.66
CA HIS A 154 -7.79 25.01 2.10
C HIS A 154 -6.54 24.44 2.80
N TYR A 155 -5.90 23.42 2.20
CA TYR A 155 -4.70 22.78 2.72
C TYR A 155 -3.40 23.42 2.19
N ASP A 156 -3.46 24.37 1.26
CA ASP A 156 -2.27 25.03 0.70
C ASP A 156 -1.42 25.67 1.81
N THR A 157 -2.06 26.32 2.78
CA THR A 157 -1.35 26.90 3.95
C THR A 157 -0.63 25.83 4.78
N LEU A 158 -1.22 24.64 4.90
CA LEU A 158 -0.60 23.51 5.60
C LEU A 158 0.57 22.96 4.79
N SER A 159 0.40 22.80 3.49
CA SER A 159 1.44 22.32 2.58
C SER A 159 2.64 23.28 2.52
N ASP A 160 2.38 24.57 2.32
CA ASP A 160 3.38 25.64 2.29
C ASP A 160 4.14 25.73 3.61
N GLY A 161 3.43 25.64 4.74
CA GLY A 161 4.04 25.63 6.06
C GLY A 161 4.97 24.42 6.25
N LEU A 162 4.52 23.22 5.90
CA LEU A 162 5.33 22.00 5.98
C LEU A 162 6.56 22.09 5.06
N SER A 163 6.37 22.51 3.81
CA SER A 163 7.46 22.69 2.84
C SER A 163 8.48 23.71 3.34
N GLY A 164 8.04 24.86 3.87
CA GLY A 164 8.90 25.89 4.44
C GLY A 164 9.73 25.37 5.62
N TRP A 165 9.09 24.63 6.53
CA TRP A 165 9.79 24.01 7.67
C TRP A 165 10.82 22.96 7.21
N LEU A 166 10.45 22.09 6.28
CA LEU A 166 11.34 21.06 5.74
C LEU A 166 12.53 21.67 5.00
N ASN A 167 12.30 22.72 4.20
CA ASN A 167 13.36 23.46 3.52
C ASN A 167 14.37 24.06 4.51
N GLN A 168 13.87 24.66 5.60
CA GLN A 168 14.74 25.19 6.66
C GLN A 168 15.58 24.08 7.32
N LYS A 169 14.99 22.91 7.56
CA LYS A 169 15.71 21.75 8.11
C LYS A 169 16.76 21.22 7.15
N TRP A 170 16.41 21.09 5.89
CA TRP A 170 17.32 20.62 4.85
C TRP A 170 18.58 21.49 4.76
N GLN A 171 18.42 22.81 4.75
CA GLN A 171 19.55 23.76 4.79
C GLN A 171 20.47 23.55 6.01
N GLY A 172 19.91 23.18 7.16
CA GLY A 172 20.68 22.88 8.37
C GLY A 172 21.44 21.54 8.30
N TYR A 173 20.98 20.58 7.48
CA TYR A 173 21.63 19.28 7.31
C TYR A 173 22.66 19.23 6.18
N GLN A 174 22.54 20.11 5.18
CA GLN A 174 23.48 20.17 4.04
C GLN A 174 24.97 20.18 4.45
N PRO A 175 25.43 21.00 5.43
CA PRO A 175 26.84 20.98 5.83
C PRO A 175 27.31 19.63 6.41
N GLN A 176 26.41 18.88 7.05
CA GLN A 176 26.72 17.56 7.62
C GLN A 176 26.84 16.52 6.50
N TRP A 177 25.98 16.61 5.50
CA TRP A 177 26.05 15.78 4.29
C TRP A 177 27.27 16.12 3.44
N ASP A 178 27.63 17.38 3.28
CA ASP A 178 28.86 17.79 2.58
C ASP A 178 30.09 17.17 3.25
N SER A 179 30.17 17.22 4.59
CA SER A 179 31.23 16.55 5.35
C SER A 179 31.26 15.04 5.13
N TYR A 180 30.09 14.41 5.06
CA TYR A 180 29.95 12.98 4.84
C TYR A 180 30.42 12.56 3.44
N PHE A 181 29.95 13.21 2.38
CA PHE A 181 30.33 12.90 1.00
C PHE A 181 31.81 13.19 0.70
N ASN A 182 32.43 14.11 1.44
CA ASN A 182 33.86 14.37 1.37
C ASN A 182 34.72 13.30 2.07
N SER A 183 34.13 12.44 2.92
CA SER A 183 34.80 11.28 3.50
C SER A 183 34.57 10.05 2.60
N SER A 184 35.60 9.23 2.36
CA SER A 184 35.61 8.11 1.39
C SER A 184 34.67 6.93 1.72
N ALA A 185 33.61 7.14 2.51
CA ALA A 185 32.63 6.16 2.96
C ALA A 185 31.27 6.26 2.24
N ALA A 186 31.19 7.04 1.15
CA ALA A 186 29.92 7.50 0.57
C ALA A 186 29.22 6.56 -0.43
N GLN A 187 29.90 5.52 -0.94
CA GLN A 187 29.49 4.71 -2.10
C GLN A 187 28.16 3.91 -1.95
N SER A 188 27.47 3.96 -0.81
CA SER A 188 26.27 3.13 -0.56
C SER A 188 25.02 3.89 -0.10
N VAL A 189 25.08 5.21 0.11
CA VAL A 189 23.97 5.95 0.77
C VAL A 189 22.71 6.05 -0.08
N LEU A 190 22.83 6.28 -1.38
CA LEU A 190 21.67 6.40 -2.26
C LEU A 190 20.85 5.11 -2.34
N SER A 191 21.52 3.95 -2.40
CA SER A 191 20.86 2.64 -2.41
C SER A 191 20.10 2.36 -1.11
N VAL A 192 20.64 2.76 0.03
CA VAL A 192 20.00 2.57 1.34
C VAL A 192 18.84 3.54 1.54
N ILE A 193 18.96 4.79 1.09
CA ILE A 193 17.87 5.78 1.15
C ILE A 193 16.75 5.44 0.15
N ALA A 194 17.08 4.92 -1.02
CA ALA A 194 16.10 4.42 -1.99
C ALA A 194 15.37 3.17 -1.48
N ASN A 195 16.08 2.21 -0.88
CA ASN A 195 15.48 1.02 -0.25
C ASN A 195 14.65 1.39 0.99
N PHE A 196 15.07 2.41 1.74
CA PHE A 196 14.28 3.01 2.82
C PHE A 196 12.99 3.63 2.27
N ALA A 197 13.05 4.40 1.18
CA ALA A 197 11.89 4.99 0.52
C ALA A 197 10.90 3.94 -0.06
N ASP A 198 11.39 2.81 -0.56
CA ASP A 198 10.55 1.70 -1.06
C ASP A 198 9.87 0.91 0.08
N GLY A 199 10.60 0.64 1.18
CA GLY A 199 10.05 0.07 2.41
C GLY A 199 9.01 0.97 3.10
N ILE A 200 9.18 2.29 2.97
CA ILE A 200 8.27 3.32 3.43
C ILE A 200 6.91 3.28 2.71
N TRP A 201 6.86 2.95 1.42
CA TRP A 201 5.62 2.93 0.65
C TRP A 201 4.76 1.69 0.89
N ARG A 202 5.39 0.53 1.00
CA ARG A 202 4.74 -0.68 1.56
C ARG A 202 4.22 -0.41 2.96
N GLY A 203 4.97 0.39 3.73
CA GLY A 203 4.54 0.85 5.03
C GLY A 203 3.36 1.81 5.02
N LEU A 204 3.21 2.68 4.01
CA LEU A 204 2.10 3.63 3.90
C LEU A 204 0.73 2.93 3.74
N LYS A 205 0.69 1.78 3.07
CA LYS A 205 -0.50 0.92 2.98
C LYS A 205 -0.87 0.28 4.32
N ALA A 206 0.11 -0.29 5.03
CA ALA A 206 -0.10 -0.86 6.37
C ALA A 206 -0.36 0.20 7.46
N LEU A 207 0.22 1.39 7.30
CA LEU A 207 -0.05 2.58 8.11
C LEU A 207 -1.52 2.96 8.03
N TRP A 208 -2.13 2.88 6.85
CA TRP A 208 -3.51 3.30 6.68
C TRP A 208 -4.51 2.37 7.37
N SER A 209 -4.23 1.06 7.40
CA SER A 209 -4.94 0.13 8.29
C SER A 209 -4.67 0.40 9.77
N GLY A 210 -3.46 0.82 10.12
CA GLY A 210 -3.08 1.16 11.50
C GLY A 210 -3.64 2.48 12.04
N ILE A 211 -4.15 3.38 11.18
CA ILE A 211 -4.82 4.62 11.61
C ILE A 211 -6.14 4.31 12.35
N GLU A 212 -6.80 3.19 12.05
CA GLU A 212 -7.96 2.73 12.83
C GLU A 212 -7.58 2.56 14.31
N GLU A 213 -6.38 2.04 14.58
CA GLU A 213 -5.87 1.92 15.94
C GLU A 213 -5.63 3.30 16.58
N LEU A 214 -5.24 4.32 15.83
CA LEU A 214 -5.06 5.69 16.36
C LEU A 214 -6.39 6.35 16.74
N TYR A 215 -7.44 6.06 15.98
CA TYR A 215 -8.80 6.51 16.27
C TYR A 215 -9.40 5.75 17.47
N GLU A 216 -9.27 4.42 17.49
CA GLU A 216 -9.66 3.58 18.63
C GLU A 216 -8.87 3.92 19.90
N MET A 217 -7.60 4.34 19.78
CA MET A 217 -6.80 4.84 20.89
C MET A 217 -7.43 6.08 21.54
N LEU A 218 -8.00 7.00 20.75
CA LEU A 218 -8.66 8.18 21.31
C LEU A 218 -10.00 7.83 21.97
N LYS A 219 -10.72 6.83 21.47
CA LYS A 219 -12.01 6.38 22.03
C LYS A 219 -11.87 5.49 23.27
N ASP A 220 -10.96 4.54 23.21
CA ASP A 220 -10.68 3.55 24.26
C ASP A 220 -9.15 3.44 24.47
N PRO A 221 -8.53 4.45 25.12
CA PRO A 221 -7.09 4.47 25.34
C PRO A 221 -6.63 3.33 26.25
N VAL A 222 -7.51 2.82 27.13
CA VAL A 222 -7.18 1.71 28.02
C VAL A 222 -7.07 0.40 27.24
N LYS A 223 -8.04 0.11 26.37
CA LYS A 223 -8.01 -1.09 25.52
C LYS A 223 -6.81 -1.06 24.58
N THR A 224 -6.59 0.07 23.91
CA THR A 224 -5.64 0.17 22.79
C THR A 224 -4.18 0.24 23.25
N LEU A 225 -3.91 0.85 24.41
CA LEU A 225 -2.54 1.01 24.91
C LEU A 225 -2.09 -0.12 25.85
N LYS A 226 -2.98 -1.05 26.23
CA LYS A 226 -2.71 -2.12 27.21
C LYS A 226 -1.46 -2.95 26.87
N ASP A 227 -1.20 -3.15 25.59
CA ASP A 227 -0.11 -4.02 25.10
C ASP A 227 1.23 -3.28 24.90
N LEU A 228 1.33 -1.98 25.25
CA LEU A 228 2.53 -1.16 25.04
C LEU A 228 3.48 -1.11 26.25
N GLY A 229 3.16 -1.77 27.37
CA GLY A 229 4.09 -1.95 28.50
C GLY A 229 4.19 -0.78 29.51
N GLU A 230 5.35 -0.65 30.16
CA GLU A 230 5.60 0.37 31.20
C GLU A 230 5.60 1.80 30.63
N GLY A 231 4.95 2.76 31.32
CA GLY A 231 4.82 4.17 30.89
C GLY A 231 3.49 4.53 30.21
N VAL A 232 2.67 3.52 29.89
CA VAL A 232 1.32 3.69 29.30
C VAL A 232 0.35 4.41 30.24
N ALA A 233 0.48 4.21 31.55
CA ALA A 233 -0.44 4.77 32.55
C ALA A 233 -0.49 6.31 32.50
N ASP A 234 0.65 6.96 32.29
CA ASP A 234 0.75 8.43 32.22
C ASP A 234 0.06 8.99 30.97
N ILE A 235 0.19 8.29 29.84
CA ILE A 235 -0.50 8.63 28.58
C ILE A 235 -2.02 8.48 28.77
N ILE A 236 -2.47 7.35 29.32
CA ILE A 236 -3.90 7.09 29.59
C ILE A 236 -4.47 8.17 30.53
N ASN A 237 -3.76 8.52 31.60
CA ASN A 237 -4.22 9.51 32.58
C ASN A 237 -4.32 10.90 31.95
N THR A 238 -3.35 11.28 31.13
CA THR A 238 -3.37 12.57 30.41
C THR A 238 -4.56 12.64 29.45
N ILE A 239 -4.84 11.57 28.69
CA ILE A 239 -5.99 11.51 27.77
C ILE A 239 -7.31 11.65 28.56
N LYS A 240 -7.44 10.95 29.70
CA LYS A 240 -8.62 11.05 30.58
C LYS A 240 -8.82 12.45 31.16
N GLU A 241 -7.73 13.10 31.59
CA GLU A 241 -7.77 14.44 32.16
C GLU A 241 -8.17 15.48 31.12
N THR A 242 -7.55 15.44 29.93
CA THR A 242 -7.89 16.37 28.84
C THR A 242 -9.31 16.16 28.33
N ALA A 243 -9.78 14.92 28.24
CA ALA A 243 -11.17 14.61 27.90
C ALA A 243 -12.19 15.30 28.82
N SER A 244 -11.85 15.42 30.10
CA SER A 244 -12.71 16.01 31.12
C SER A 244 -12.55 17.53 31.20
N SER A 245 -11.33 18.05 31.02
CA SER A 245 -10.98 19.46 31.28
C SER A 245 -10.92 20.35 30.04
N ALA A 246 -10.62 19.78 28.87
CA ALA A 246 -10.45 20.50 27.62
C ALA A 246 -11.05 19.73 26.42
N PRO A 247 -12.38 19.52 26.40
CA PRO A 247 -13.06 18.73 25.37
C PRO A 247 -12.80 19.24 23.93
N GLY A 248 -12.62 20.55 23.75
CA GLY A 248 -12.29 21.12 22.44
C GLY A 248 -10.91 20.73 21.89
N MET A 249 -9.97 20.32 22.74
CA MET A 249 -8.67 19.78 22.29
C MET A 249 -8.81 18.33 21.82
N MET A 250 -9.67 17.55 22.49
CA MET A 250 -10.00 16.19 22.08
C MET A 250 -10.72 16.17 20.73
N GLU A 251 -11.63 17.12 20.53
CA GLU A 251 -12.32 17.35 19.27
C GLU A 251 -11.35 17.63 18.12
N LYS A 252 -10.39 18.54 18.31
CA LYS A 252 -9.36 18.83 17.30
C LYS A 252 -8.49 17.61 16.97
N ALA A 253 -8.13 16.81 17.98
CA ALA A 253 -7.35 15.59 17.77
C ALA A 253 -8.13 14.52 17.00
N LEU A 254 -9.41 14.32 17.31
CA LEU A 254 -10.30 13.42 16.58
C LEU A 254 -10.53 13.90 15.14
N LEU A 255 -10.72 15.21 14.96
CA LEU A 255 -10.91 15.82 13.65
C LEU A 255 -9.67 15.65 12.77
N PHE A 256 -8.48 15.90 13.32
CA PHE A 256 -7.21 15.66 12.62
C PHE A 256 -7.00 14.17 12.30
N ALA A 257 -7.27 13.27 13.23
CA ALA A 257 -7.17 11.82 13.00
C ALA A 257 -8.15 11.31 11.93
N SER A 258 -9.22 12.06 11.67
CA SER A 258 -10.23 11.75 10.64
C SER A 258 -10.00 12.49 9.32
N ASP A 259 -9.05 13.43 9.26
CA ASP A 259 -8.79 14.25 8.08
C ASP A 259 -7.65 13.64 7.26
N GLU A 260 -8.05 13.02 6.15
CA GLU A 260 -7.16 12.20 5.35
C GLU A 260 -6.13 13.02 4.58
N ALA A 261 -6.52 14.20 4.09
CA ALA A 261 -5.65 15.10 3.37
C ALA A 261 -4.57 15.69 4.31
N ALA A 262 -4.95 16.08 5.52
CA ALA A 262 -3.99 16.52 6.54
C ALA A 262 -3.05 15.37 6.93
N MET A 263 -3.59 14.18 7.20
CA MET A 263 -2.77 13.01 7.51
C MET A 263 -1.77 12.69 6.40
N TYR A 264 -2.20 12.72 5.14
CA TYR A 264 -1.34 12.51 3.98
C TYR A 264 -0.18 13.52 3.93
N LEU A 265 -0.47 14.82 4.07
CA LEU A 265 0.56 15.87 4.09
C LEU A 265 1.56 15.68 5.24
N PHE A 266 1.08 15.34 6.44
CA PHE A 266 1.96 15.09 7.59
C PHE A 266 2.81 13.82 7.42
N VAL A 267 2.24 12.76 6.85
CA VAL A 267 2.97 11.54 6.53
C VAL A 267 4.08 11.84 5.51
N ARG A 268 3.76 12.52 4.41
CA ARG A 268 4.76 12.95 3.40
C ARG A 268 5.80 13.86 4.02
N GLY A 269 5.41 14.76 4.93
CA GLY A 269 6.31 15.61 5.69
C GLY A 269 7.29 14.83 6.56
N ILE A 270 6.80 13.89 7.36
CA ILE A 270 7.63 13.02 8.22
C ILE A 270 8.58 12.18 7.38
N MET A 271 8.11 11.58 6.29
CA MET A 271 8.93 10.77 5.38
C MET A 271 10.07 11.59 4.77
N THR A 272 9.72 12.74 4.20
CA THR A 272 10.69 13.67 3.60
C THR A 272 11.72 14.12 4.62
N TYR A 273 11.29 14.40 5.85
CA TYR A 273 12.17 14.75 6.95
C TYR A 273 13.14 13.63 7.30
N ILE A 274 12.67 12.38 7.48
CA ILE A 274 13.57 11.27 7.85
C ILE A 274 14.63 11.05 6.77
N SER A 275 14.27 11.21 5.49
CA SER A 275 15.21 11.12 4.36
C SER A 275 16.30 12.21 4.38
N MET A 276 16.08 13.35 5.04
CA MET A 276 17.06 14.44 5.16
C MET A 276 18.08 14.22 6.28
N VAL A 277 17.74 13.43 7.30
CA VAL A 277 18.58 13.31 8.48
C VAL A 277 19.85 12.51 8.13
N PRO A 278 21.05 12.96 8.52
CA PRO A 278 22.29 12.22 8.32
C PRO A 278 22.41 11.05 9.31
N ILE A 279 21.62 9.99 9.10
CA ILE A 279 21.53 8.82 10.00
C ILE A 279 22.60 7.76 9.71
N THR A 280 23.84 8.19 9.49
CA THR A 280 24.92 7.37 8.90
C THR A 280 25.27 6.10 9.69
N THR A 281 25.08 6.10 11.01
CA THR A 281 25.22 4.90 11.86
C THR A 281 24.02 3.95 11.83
N MET A 282 22.80 4.42 11.50
CA MET A 282 21.63 3.55 11.32
C MET A 282 21.50 3.00 9.90
N LEU A 283 22.07 3.63 8.86
CA LEU A 283 21.89 3.20 7.46
C LEU A 283 22.23 1.71 7.25
N ASN A 284 23.31 1.21 7.88
CA ASN A 284 23.68 -0.21 7.82
C ASN A 284 22.77 -1.14 8.66
N GLN A 285 22.04 -0.60 9.63
CA GLN A 285 21.10 -1.36 10.48
C GLN A 285 19.68 -1.36 9.88
N ILE A 286 19.28 -0.25 9.24
CA ILE A 286 18.00 -0.08 8.53
C ILE A 286 17.88 -1.02 7.33
N ALA A 287 18.98 -1.28 6.62
CA ALA A 287 19.00 -2.27 5.53
C ALA A 287 18.62 -3.70 5.99
N ASN A 288 18.71 -4.00 7.28
CA ASN A 288 18.33 -5.30 7.87
C ASN A 288 16.94 -5.29 8.53
N PHE A 289 16.20 -4.18 8.50
CA PHE A 289 14.88 -4.09 9.12
C PHE A 289 13.78 -4.36 8.08
N GLY A 290 12.86 -5.26 8.41
CA GLY A 290 11.66 -5.48 7.61
C GLY A 290 10.74 -4.26 7.62
N GLY A 291 9.93 -4.09 6.57
CA GLY A 291 9.04 -2.92 6.39
C GLY A 291 8.08 -2.65 7.56
N GLN A 292 7.77 -3.64 8.39
CA GLN A 292 6.89 -3.51 9.56
C GLN A 292 7.45 -2.57 10.65
N VAL A 293 8.77 -2.51 10.85
CA VAL A 293 9.38 -1.62 11.85
C VAL A 293 9.18 -0.15 11.45
N ILE A 294 9.29 0.14 10.15
CA ILE A 294 9.08 1.49 9.60
C ILE A 294 7.63 1.93 9.80
N VAL A 295 6.67 1.01 9.58
CA VAL A 295 5.24 1.24 9.83
C VAL A 295 4.98 1.65 11.28
N ASP A 296 5.51 0.91 12.25
CA ASP A 296 5.27 1.18 13.67
C ASP A 296 5.93 2.47 14.16
N VAL A 297 7.09 2.84 13.61
CA VAL A 297 7.71 4.14 13.88
C VAL A 297 6.83 5.26 13.35
N LEU A 298 6.35 5.16 12.11
CA LEU A 298 5.49 6.17 11.51
C LEU A 298 4.13 6.28 12.25
N LEU A 299 3.49 5.16 12.60
CA LEU A 299 2.27 5.14 13.42
C LEU A 299 2.52 5.73 14.80
N GLY A 300 3.66 5.42 15.41
CA GLY A 300 4.10 6.01 16.66
C GLY A 300 4.21 7.52 16.56
N LEU A 301 4.84 8.05 15.50
CA LEU A 301 4.99 9.49 15.28
C LEU A 301 3.64 10.17 15.02
N LEU A 302 2.74 9.57 14.24
CA LEU A 302 1.40 10.10 13.98
C LEU A 302 0.53 10.09 15.25
N GLY A 303 0.48 8.98 15.97
CA GLY A 303 -0.23 8.91 17.24
C GLY A 303 0.38 9.83 18.30
N GLY A 304 1.70 10.00 18.28
CA GLY A 304 2.42 10.95 19.11
C GLY A 304 2.04 12.39 18.78
N LEU A 305 1.91 12.73 17.50
CA LEU A 305 1.43 14.02 17.04
C LEU A 305 -0.02 14.26 17.51
N ILE A 306 -0.90 13.28 17.33
CA ILE A 306 -2.30 13.33 17.80
C ILE A 306 -2.36 13.55 19.31
N ILE A 307 -1.59 12.79 20.09
CA ILE A 307 -1.48 12.94 21.54
C ILE A 307 -0.93 14.32 21.89
N SER A 308 0.00 14.88 21.11
CA SER A 308 0.54 16.21 21.36
C SER A 308 -0.50 17.33 21.25
N PHE A 309 -1.61 17.12 20.53
CA PHE A 309 -2.72 18.08 20.52
C PHE A 309 -3.47 18.10 21.84
N ILE A 310 -3.75 16.93 22.42
CA ILE A 310 -4.47 16.79 23.69
C ILE A 310 -3.54 16.85 24.93
N ALA A 311 -2.24 16.78 24.73
CA ALA A 311 -1.23 16.76 25.77
C ALA A 311 -0.06 17.69 25.43
N THR A 312 1.11 17.36 25.96
CA THR A 312 2.37 18.03 25.61
C THR A 312 3.08 17.28 24.47
N PRO A 313 3.93 17.96 23.67
CA PRO A 313 4.82 17.28 22.73
C PRO A 313 5.69 16.18 23.37
N ALA A 314 6.04 16.34 24.66
CA ALA A 314 6.78 15.32 25.41
C ALA A 314 5.95 14.04 25.62
N THR A 315 4.66 14.18 25.94
CA THR A 315 3.73 13.04 26.07
C THR A 315 3.53 12.33 24.72
N GLY A 316 3.39 13.10 23.64
CA GLY A 316 3.32 12.56 22.29
C GLY A 316 4.58 11.78 21.91
N MET A 317 5.75 12.29 22.27
CA MET A 317 7.02 11.59 22.05
C MET A 317 7.10 10.29 22.85
N ALA A 318 6.64 10.28 24.11
CA ALA A 318 6.62 9.07 24.93
C ALA A 318 5.78 7.96 24.28
N TYR A 319 4.62 8.31 23.71
CA TYR A 319 3.82 7.35 22.94
C TYR A 319 4.56 6.83 21.70
N ALA A 320 5.13 7.73 20.90
CA ALA A 320 5.83 7.36 19.68
C ALA A 320 6.98 6.37 19.96
N VAL A 321 7.70 6.62 21.07
CA VAL A 321 8.74 5.72 21.58
C VAL A 321 8.19 4.35 21.97
N LEU A 322 7.13 4.31 22.78
CA LEU A 322 6.55 3.04 23.23
C LEU A 322 6.02 2.20 22.06
N ARG A 323 5.40 2.86 21.07
CA ARG A 323 4.92 2.20 19.86
C ARG A 323 6.06 1.61 19.04
N ALA A 324 7.14 2.37 18.82
CA ALA A 324 8.32 1.87 18.13
C ALA A 324 9.00 0.71 18.91
N MET A 325 9.05 0.78 20.24
CA MET A 325 9.64 -0.27 21.09
C MET A 325 8.92 -1.61 20.96
N LYS A 326 7.60 -1.62 20.69
CA LYS A 326 6.79 -2.85 20.54
C LYS A 326 7.38 -3.82 19.52
N THR A 327 7.96 -3.30 18.45
CA THR A 327 8.41 -4.10 17.29
C THR A 327 9.94 -4.09 17.15
N ALA A 328 10.62 -3.06 17.66
CA ALA A 328 12.04 -2.81 17.42
C ALA A 328 12.99 -3.19 18.58
N GLY A 329 12.48 -3.32 19.82
CA GLY A 329 13.32 -3.59 21.00
C GLY A 329 14.30 -2.46 21.39
N ARG A 330 15.12 -2.70 22.43
CA ARG A 330 15.90 -1.67 23.15
C ARG A 330 17.10 -1.07 22.40
N LYS A 331 17.73 -1.79 21.46
CA LYS A 331 18.93 -1.31 20.73
C LYS A 331 18.60 -0.30 19.62
N ILE A 332 17.39 -0.34 19.08
CA ILE A 332 16.89 0.59 18.05
C ILE A 332 16.46 1.92 18.70
N PHE A 333 16.02 1.87 19.96
CA PHE A 333 15.62 3.03 20.74
C PHE A 333 16.72 4.07 20.92
N GLU A 334 17.97 3.65 21.15
CA GLU A 334 19.11 4.58 21.34
C GLU A 334 19.39 5.42 20.08
N ALA A 335 19.10 4.87 18.90
CA ALA A 335 19.30 5.56 17.63
C ALA A 335 18.14 6.53 17.31
N ILE A 336 16.88 6.12 17.57
CA ILE A 336 15.70 7.00 17.45
C ILE A 336 15.76 8.14 18.48
N ASN A 337 16.37 7.91 19.66
CA ASN A 337 16.51 8.93 20.69
C ASN A 337 17.30 10.17 20.21
N SER A 338 18.20 10.01 19.23
CA SER A 338 18.91 11.12 18.60
C SER A 338 18.02 12.04 17.74
N LEU A 339 16.82 11.57 17.36
CA LEU A 339 15.84 12.30 16.56
C LEU A 339 14.74 12.96 17.42
N VAL A 340 14.76 12.71 18.73
CA VAL A 340 13.69 13.10 19.66
C VAL A 340 13.45 14.60 19.68
N ASP A 341 14.51 15.41 19.75
CA ASP A 341 14.35 16.85 19.84
C ASP A 341 13.79 17.43 18.54
N VAL A 342 14.12 16.83 17.39
CA VAL A 342 13.59 17.28 16.11
C VAL A 342 12.16 16.80 15.87
N VAL A 343 11.79 15.60 16.32
CA VAL A 343 10.40 15.13 16.31
C VAL A 343 9.52 15.98 17.22
N LYS A 344 10.02 16.39 18.39
CA LYS A 344 9.29 17.34 19.26
C LYS A 344 9.11 18.70 18.58
N GLU A 345 10.09 19.17 17.84
CA GLU A 345 9.96 20.39 17.04
C GLU A 345 8.92 20.23 15.94
N LEU A 346 8.85 19.08 15.26
CA LEU A 346 7.79 18.77 14.31
C LEU A 346 6.41 18.82 14.99
N PHE A 347 6.24 18.17 16.14
CA PHE A 347 4.97 18.21 16.88
C PHE A 347 4.60 19.63 17.30
N THR A 348 5.58 20.40 17.75
CA THR A 348 5.39 21.81 18.12
C THR A 348 5.00 22.66 16.92
N PHE A 349 5.65 22.45 15.78
CA PHE A 349 5.35 23.12 14.53
C PHE A 349 3.95 22.77 14.03
N ALA A 350 3.63 21.47 13.97
CA ALA A 350 2.31 20.97 13.58
C ALA A 350 1.20 21.56 14.45
N LYS A 351 1.39 21.55 15.78
CA LYS A 351 0.47 22.16 16.75
C LYS A 351 0.35 23.67 16.56
N LYS A 352 1.43 24.37 16.26
CA LYS A 352 1.40 25.82 15.97
C LYS A 352 0.62 26.09 14.69
N LEU A 353 0.92 25.38 13.61
CA LEU A 353 0.30 25.56 12.30
C LEU A 353 -1.20 25.31 12.37
N ILE A 354 -1.62 24.19 12.99
CA ILE A 354 -3.04 23.85 13.16
C ILE A 354 -3.77 24.86 14.07
N ASN A 355 -3.11 25.37 15.12
CA ASN A 355 -3.70 26.42 15.95
C ASN A 355 -3.74 27.79 15.26
N SER A 356 -2.76 28.11 14.42
CA SER A 356 -2.73 29.36 13.65
C SER A 356 -3.79 29.38 12.55
N ALA A 357 -4.13 28.24 11.98
CA ALA A 357 -5.24 28.14 11.04
C ALA A 357 -6.61 28.10 11.75
N SER A 358 -6.67 28.09 13.09
CA SER A 358 -7.91 27.88 13.85
C SER A 358 -8.97 28.98 13.74
N ASP A 359 -8.66 30.16 13.19
CA ASP A 359 -9.66 31.18 12.84
C ASP A 359 -10.50 30.78 11.60
N THR A 360 -10.00 29.82 10.80
CA THR A 360 -10.64 29.25 9.60
C THR A 360 -11.10 27.79 9.81
N PHE A 361 -10.74 27.17 10.93
CA PHE A 361 -11.13 25.79 11.24
C PHE A 361 -12.59 25.69 11.69
N LYS A 362 -13.19 24.55 11.37
CA LYS A 362 -14.52 24.20 11.87
C LYS A 362 -14.44 24.01 13.39
N ARG A 363 -15.17 24.82 14.16
CA ARG A 363 -15.62 24.40 15.49
C ARG A 363 -16.75 23.39 15.24
N LEU A 364 -16.69 22.14 15.74
CA LEU A 364 -17.93 21.36 15.79
C LEU A 364 -18.93 22.18 16.60
N ALA A 365 -20.13 22.34 16.04
CA ALA A 365 -21.26 22.77 16.81
C ALA A 365 -21.60 21.64 17.79
N ILE A 366 -21.01 21.67 18.99
CA ILE A 366 -21.47 20.84 20.11
C ILE A 366 -22.85 21.39 20.53
N ASN A 367 -23.89 20.96 19.83
CA ASN A 367 -25.25 21.29 20.21
C ASN A 367 -25.66 20.39 21.40
N LYS A 368 -25.70 21.02 22.59
CA LYS A 368 -26.22 20.54 23.88
C LYS A 368 -25.40 19.47 24.63
N GLY A 369 -24.59 19.95 25.59
CA GLY A 369 -24.64 19.42 26.96
C GLY A 369 -23.90 18.11 27.29
N GLY A 370 -22.92 17.66 26.51
CA GLY A 370 -22.07 16.53 26.89
C GLY A 370 -20.71 17.00 27.41
N GLN A 371 -20.51 17.04 28.73
CA GLN A 371 -19.15 16.88 29.26
C GLN A 371 -18.64 15.52 28.77
N GLY A 372 -17.40 15.43 28.28
CA GLY A 372 -16.78 14.12 28.02
C GLY A 372 -16.69 13.37 29.35
N VAL A 373 -17.65 12.49 29.63
CA VAL A 373 -17.66 11.73 30.89
C VAL A 373 -16.98 10.40 30.63
N TYR A 374 -15.92 10.14 31.40
CA TYR A 374 -15.28 8.84 31.39
C TYR A 374 -16.08 7.85 32.25
N ARG A 375 -16.65 6.80 31.64
CA ARG A 375 -17.39 5.74 32.34
C ARG A 375 -16.90 4.36 31.91
N ASN A 376 -16.62 3.50 32.89
CA ASN A 376 -16.25 2.09 32.68
C ASN A 376 -15.11 1.86 31.65
N GLY A 377 -14.07 2.69 31.67
CA GLY A 377 -12.93 2.50 30.76
C GLY A 377 -13.07 3.20 29.41
N LYS A 378 -14.28 3.68 29.07
CA LYS A 378 -14.60 4.32 27.79
C LYS A 378 -14.87 5.81 27.96
N LEU A 379 -14.43 6.58 26.97
CA LEU A 379 -14.74 7.99 26.82
C LEU A 379 -16.12 8.10 26.16
N GLU A 380 -17.16 8.49 26.91
CA GLU A 380 -18.49 8.76 26.33
C GLU A 380 -18.46 10.18 25.73
N PHE A 381 -17.93 10.27 24.51
CA PHE A 381 -17.97 11.48 23.67
C PHE A 381 -18.98 11.24 22.55
N VAL A 382 -20.03 12.06 22.44
CA VAL A 382 -20.95 12.02 21.29
C VAL A 382 -20.33 12.84 20.16
N ALA A 383 -19.32 12.27 19.52
CA ALA A 383 -18.78 12.75 18.26
C ALA A 383 -18.87 11.61 17.24
N ASP A 384 -19.89 11.66 16.37
CA ASP A 384 -20.10 10.71 15.27
C ASP A 384 -19.14 10.99 14.09
N ASN A 385 -17.87 11.25 14.40
CA ASN A 385 -16.80 11.32 13.39
C ASN A 385 -16.28 9.90 13.14
N ARG A 386 -17.13 8.95 12.75
CA ARG A 386 -16.65 7.67 12.21
C ARG A 386 -16.15 7.91 10.79
N ARG A 387 -15.09 7.19 10.39
CA ARG A 387 -14.83 6.98 8.96
C ARG A 387 -16.04 6.26 8.38
N THR A 388 -16.64 6.83 7.35
CA THR A 388 -17.71 6.19 6.57
C THR A 388 -17.21 5.69 5.21
N SER A 389 -15.90 5.59 5.04
CA SER A 389 -15.28 4.70 4.04
C SER A 389 -15.63 3.24 4.37
N THR A 390 -16.90 2.88 4.24
CA THR A 390 -17.36 1.50 4.22
C THR A 390 -17.00 0.96 2.85
N LEU A 391 -16.34 -0.18 2.81
CA LEU A 391 -16.28 -1.02 1.62
C LEU A 391 -17.73 -1.27 1.18
N HIS A 392 -18.14 -0.65 0.09
CA HIS A 392 -19.46 -0.92 -0.50
C HIS A 392 -19.46 -2.35 -1.02
N HIS A 393 -20.00 -3.26 -0.21
CA HIS A 393 -20.50 -4.53 -0.69
C HIS A 393 -21.90 -4.28 -1.27
N ASP A 394 -22.03 -4.46 -2.58
CA ASP A 394 -23.21 -4.29 -3.45
C ASP A 394 -23.41 -2.85 -3.97
N LYS A 395 -23.23 -2.55 -5.27
CA LYS A 395 -24.06 -3.02 -6.40
C LYS A 395 -23.41 -2.68 -7.76
N ASP A 396 -22.65 -3.62 -8.31
CA ASP A 396 -22.61 -3.96 -9.74
C ASP A 396 -21.50 -5.01 -9.91
N THR A 397 -21.83 -6.26 -9.58
CA THR A 397 -20.84 -7.33 -9.69
C THR A 397 -20.42 -7.47 -11.14
N LEU A 398 -19.15 -7.14 -11.44
CA LEU A 398 -18.50 -7.70 -12.62
C LEU A 398 -18.79 -9.20 -12.65
N PRO A 399 -19.00 -9.78 -13.84
CA PRO A 399 -19.08 -11.22 -13.97
C PRO A 399 -17.88 -11.84 -13.27
N ASP A 400 -18.16 -12.72 -12.32
CA ASP A 400 -17.17 -13.41 -11.53
C ASP A 400 -17.21 -14.88 -11.88
N ASP A 401 -16.05 -15.43 -12.21
CA ASP A 401 -15.86 -16.86 -12.45
C ASP A 401 -14.84 -17.38 -11.43
N SER A 402 -15.31 -17.45 -10.19
CA SER A 402 -14.48 -17.81 -9.03
C SER A 402 -14.10 -19.28 -9.04
N HIS A 403 -12.85 -19.53 -9.40
CA HIS A 403 -12.21 -20.82 -9.29
C HIS A 403 -10.85 -20.68 -8.63
N ALA A 404 -10.54 -21.59 -7.70
CA ALA A 404 -9.21 -21.64 -7.11
C ALA A 404 -8.16 -21.81 -8.22
N PRO A 405 -7.05 -21.05 -8.17
CA PRO A 405 -5.98 -21.26 -9.10
C PRO A 405 -5.32 -22.62 -8.84
N THR A 406 -4.80 -23.24 -9.90
CA THR A 406 -4.28 -24.61 -9.85
C THR A 406 -2.81 -24.68 -10.23
N ASN A 407 -2.10 -25.69 -9.76
CA ASN A 407 -0.83 -26.08 -10.35
C ASN A 407 -1.05 -26.95 -11.63
N GLU A 408 0.02 -27.44 -12.22
CA GLU A 408 0.02 -28.29 -13.43
C GLU A 408 -0.64 -29.67 -13.23
N SER A 409 -0.69 -30.16 -11.99
CA SER A 409 -1.42 -31.38 -11.63
C SER A 409 -2.91 -31.12 -11.37
N GLY A 410 -3.39 -29.88 -11.54
CA GLY A 410 -4.78 -29.50 -11.31
C GLY A 410 -5.19 -29.36 -9.84
N LYS A 411 -4.23 -29.42 -8.91
CA LYS A 411 -4.50 -29.23 -7.47
C LYS A 411 -4.63 -27.74 -7.16
N PRO A 412 -5.62 -27.32 -6.35
CA PRO A 412 -5.74 -25.94 -5.90
C PRO A 412 -4.51 -25.47 -5.13
N ILE A 413 -4.02 -24.26 -5.41
CA ILE A 413 -2.86 -23.65 -4.77
C ILE A 413 -3.11 -22.18 -4.40
N GLN A 414 -2.19 -21.60 -3.63
CA GLN A 414 -2.14 -20.17 -3.31
C GLN A 414 -0.78 -19.60 -3.70
N ASP A 415 -0.57 -18.29 -3.48
CA ASP A 415 0.75 -17.66 -3.64
C ASP A 415 1.78 -18.37 -2.75
N SER A 416 3.03 -18.42 -3.20
CA SER A 416 4.13 -19.04 -2.44
C SER A 416 4.26 -18.50 -1.01
N LYS A 417 4.14 -17.18 -0.83
CA LYS A 417 4.16 -16.48 0.46
C LYS A 417 3.00 -16.84 1.41
N ASP A 418 1.86 -17.25 0.86
CA ASP A 418 0.64 -17.58 1.61
C ASP A 418 0.54 -19.10 1.84
N THR A 419 1.44 -19.89 1.24
CA THR A 419 1.47 -21.35 1.37
C THR A 419 2.26 -21.74 2.61
N VAL A 420 1.63 -22.51 3.51
CA VAL A 420 2.30 -23.08 4.67
C VAL A 420 3.27 -24.17 4.21
N CYS A 421 4.55 -23.98 4.48
CA CYS A 421 5.61 -24.95 4.21
C CYS A 421 6.29 -25.41 5.50
N ASP A 422 6.80 -26.65 5.51
CA ASP A 422 7.69 -27.15 6.57
C ASP A 422 9.16 -26.87 6.22
N ASN A 423 9.93 -26.36 7.20
CA ASN A 423 11.38 -26.08 7.30
C ASN A 423 12.21 -25.76 6.02
N ASP A 424 12.09 -26.55 4.94
CA ASP A 424 12.62 -26.32 3.59
C ASP A 424 11.62 -26.88 2.56
N PRO A 425 11.20 -26.11 1.55
CA PRO A 425 9.82 -25.68 1.45
C PRO A 425 8.88 -26.73 0.82
N ILE A 426 8.56 -27.78 1.57
CA ILE A 426 7.47 -28.71 1.23
C ILE A 426 6.13 -28.06 1.53
N SER A 427 5.29 -27.90 0.51
CA SER A 427 3.92 -27.44 0.68
C SER A 427 3.12 -28.44 1.50
N MET A 428 2.60 -28.00 2.65
CA MET A 428 1.77 -28.84 3.52
C MET A 428 0.39 -29.16 2.92
N ALA A 429 0.00 -28.47 1.84
CA ALA A 429 -1.27 -28.70 1.14
C ALA A 429 -1.14 -29.72 0.00
N THR A 430 -0.07 -29.66 -0.79
CA THR A 430 0.09 -30.47 -2.01
C THR A 430 1.16 -31.53 -1.93
N GLY A 431 2.10 -31.41 -0.98
CA GLY A 431 3.29 -32.26 -0.84
C GLY A 431 4.37 -31.99 -1.90
N GLU A 432 4.24 -30.94 -2.71
CA GLU A 432 5.26 -30.54 -3.68
C GLU A 432 6.39 -29.75 -3.00
N GLU A 433 7.62 -29.89 -3.48
CA GLU A 433 8.66 -28.88 -3.21
C GLU A 433 8.25 -27.58 -3.90
N LEU A 434 8.21 -26.50 -3.12
CA LEU A 434 7.92 -25.13 -3.55
C LEU A 434 9.09 -24.22 -3.18
N LEU A 435 10.18 -24.31 -3.94
CA LEU A 435 11.42 -23.61 -3.66
C LEU A 435 11.52 -22.31 -4.44
N SER A 436 11.39 -21.17 -3.76
CA SER A 436 11.58 -19.83 -4.34
C SER A 436 12.91 -19.21 -3.89
N LEU A 437 13.70 -18.73 -4.85
CA LEU A 437 15.01 -18.13 -4.62
C LEU A 437 15.13 -16.82 -5.40
N THR A 438 15.42 -15.72 -4.71
CA THR A 438 15.70 -14.42 -5.34
C THR A 438 17.16 -14.34 -5.73
N ASP A 439 17.43 -14.24 -7.03
CA ASP A 439 18.78 -14.23 -7.61
C ASP A 439 19.25 -12.81 -8.00
N GLY A 440 18.33 -11.83 -8.10
CA GLY A 440 18.70 -10.45 -8.44
C GLY A 440 17.57 -9.45 -8.20
N HIS A 441 17.94 -8.17 -8.07
CA HIS A 441 17.00 -7.07 -7.87
C HIS A 441 17.23 -5.97 -8.90
N LEU A 442 16.19 -5.64 -9.66
CA LEU A 442 16.15 -4.45 -10.50
C LEU A 442 15.47 -3.34 -9.72
N ILE A 443 16.28 -2.38 -9.27
CA ILE A 443 15.85 -1.25 -8.46
C ILE A 443 15.15 -0.22 -9.36
N GLY A 444 14.05 0.37 -8.90
CA GLY A 444 13.31 1.38 -9.63
C GLY A 444 12.03 1.77 -8.89
N LEU A 445 11.25 2.70 -9.46
CA LEU A 445 9.95 3.11 -8.91
C LEU A 445 8.96 1.95 -8.82
N LEU A 446 9.09 0.99 -9.75
CA LEU A 446 8.48 -0.35 -9.66
C LEU A 446 9.60 -1.38 -9.52
N PRO A 447 9.98 -1.78 -8.29
CA PRO A 447 11.02 -2.77 -8.08
C PRO A 447 10.66 -4.12 -8.69
N PHE A 448 11.66 -4.81 -9.24
CA PHE A 448 11.50 -6.12 -9.83
C PHE A 448 12.53 -7.10 -9.30
N GLU A 449 12.05 -8.19 -8.69
CA GLU A 449 12.90 -9.28 -8.23
C GLU A 449 13.00 -10.32 -9.35
N TRP A 450 14.23 -10.63 -9.76
CA TRP A 450 14.49 -11.82 -10.57
C TRP A 450 14.56 -13.02 -9.63
N GLN A 451 13.54 -13.84 -9.69
CA GLN A 451 13.39 -15.05 -8.89
C GLN A 451 13.40 -16.25 -9.80
N ARG A 452 13.96 -17.34 -9.31
CA ARG A 452 13.74 -18.67 -9.85
C ARG A 452 12.93 -19.47 -8.84
N LEU A 453 11.99 -20.25 -9.35
CA LEU A 453 11.07 -21.00 -8.52
C LEU A 453 10.96 -22.43 -9.04
N TYR A 454 11.21 -23.41 -8.19
CA TYR A 454 11.01 -24.81 -8.49
C TYR A 454 9.69 -25.30 -7.92
N ARG A 455 8.90 -25.98 -8.75
CA ARG A 455 7.72 -26.74 -8.34
C ARG A 455 7.83 -28.18 -8.82
N THR A 456 7.61 -29.12 -7.91
CA THR A 456 7.56 -30.54 -8.28
C THR A 456 6.40 -30.83 -9.23
N ALA A 457 5.27 -30.14 -9.11
CA ALA A 457 4.19 -30.30 -10.08
C ALA A 457 4.56 -29.80 -11.50
N ALA A 458 5.60 -28.98 -11.64
CA ALA A 458 6.01 -28.40 -12.92
C ALA A 458 7.14 -29.18 -13.62
N VAL A 459 7.48 -30.40 -13.19
CA VAL A 459 8.60 -31.20 -13.74
C VAL A 459 8.46 -31.55 -15.22
N GLU A 460 7.26 -31.43 -15.79
CA GLU A 460 6.99 -31.63 -17.22
C GLU A 460 7.07 -30.32 -18.04
N THR A 461 7.27 -29.18 -17.36
CA THR A 461 7.22 -27.84 -17.94
C THR A 461 8.61 -27.23 -18.03
N HIS A 462 8.96 -26.75 -19.22
CA HIS A 462 10.23 -26.11 -19.52
C HIS A 462 10.00 -24.66 -20.00
N VAL A 463 10.40 -23.69 -19.17
CA VAL A 463 10.22 -22.25 -19.47
C VAL A 463 11.53 -21.47 -19.37
N GLY A 464 12.62 -22.09 -19.80
CA GLY A 464 13.92 -21.43 -19.98
C GLY A 464 14.88 -21.53 -18.80
N LEU A 465 14.46 -22.01 -17.63
CA LEU A 465 15.36 -22.37 -16.52
C LEU A 465 15.49 -23.88 -16.29
N GLY A 466 15.15 -24.69 -17.29
CA GLY A 466 15.11 -26.14 -17.16
C GLY A 466 13.76 -26.66 -16.65
N TYR A 467 13.59 -27.98 -16.67
CA TYR A 467 12.36 -28.64 -16.24
C TYR A 467 12.08 -28.43 -14.74
N GLY A 468 10.83 -28.12 -14.39
CA GLY A 468 10.42 -27.86 -13.00
C GLY A 468 10.69 -26.43 -12.50
N TRP A 469 11.48 -25.64 -13.22
CA TRP A 469 11.84 -24.27 -12.84
C TRP A 469 11.10 -23.22 -13.67
N SER A 470 10.53 -22.23 -12.99
CA SER A 470 10.02 -20.98 -13.56
C SER A 470 10.86 -19.79 -13.10
N HIS A 471 10.60 -18.62 -13.70
CA HIS A 471 11.21 -17.35 -13.34
C HIS A 471 10.20 -16.20 -13.35
N SER A 472 10.58 -15.04 -12.81
CA SER A 472 9.72 -13.85 -12.70
C SER A 472 9.14 -13.31 -14.02
N LEU A 473 9.64 -13.77 -15.17
CA LEU A 473 9.12 -13.43 -16.50
C LEU A 473 8.45 -14.61 -17.23
N SER A 474 8.27 -15.77 -16.58
CA SER A 474 7.61 -16.96 -17.15
C SER A 474 6.08 -16.81 -17.29
N HIS A 475 5.58 -15.57 -17.32
CA HIS A 475 4.16 -15.32 -17.51
C HIS A 475 3.72 -15.74 -18.91
N GLN A 476 2.65 -16.52 -18.98
CA GLN A 476 2.05 -16.95 -20.24
C GLN A 476 0.55 -16.75 -20.19
N LEU A 477 -0.02 -16.17 -21.24
CA LEU A 477 -1.46 -16.10 -21.42
C LEU A 477 -1.86 -16.95 -22.63
N THR A 478 -2.73 -17.92 -22.46
CA THR A 478 -3.16 -18.83 -23.54
C THR A 478 -4.68 -18.83 -23.65
N VAL A 479 -5.21 -18.83 -24.86
CA VAL A 479 -6.64 -18.99 -25.13
C VAL A 479 -6.94 -20.47 -25.31
N VAL A 480 -7.95 -20.97 -24.60
CA VAL A 480 -8.46 -22.35 -24.76
C VAL A 480 -9.97 -22.28 -24.87
N GLY A 481 -10.50 -22.49 -26.08
CA GLY A 481 -11.93 -22.32 -26.35
C GLY A 481 -12.37 -20.88 -26.04
N ASP A 482 -13.35 -20.74 -25.17
CA ASP A 482 -13.89 -19.45 -24.72
C ASP A 482 -13.23 -18.92 -23.44
N GLU A 483 -12.14 -19.53 -22.99
CA GLU A 483 -11.39 -19.15 -21.79
C GLU A 483 -9.99 -18.62 -22.13
N ILE A 484 -9.43 -17.85 -21.21
CA ILE A 484 -8.00 -17.56 -21.13
C ILE A 484 -7.42 -18.19 -19.87
N ILE A 485 -6.24 -18.77 -20.01
CA ILE A 485 -5.46 -19.37 -18.93
C ILE A 485 -4.21 -18.53 -18.75
N TRP A 486 -4.11 -17.87 -17.60
CA TRP A 486 -2.92 -17.13 -17.18
C TRP A 486 -2.05 -18.02 -16.30
N ARG A 487 -0.84 -18.31 -16.76
CA ARG A 487 0.25 -18.83 -15.96
C ARG A 487 1.08 -17.65 -15.47
N ASP A 488 1.24 -17.50 -14.16
CA ASP A 488 2.10 -16.45 -13.60
C ASP A 488 3.57 -16.89 -13.44
N GLY A 489 4.42 -15.99 -12.93
CA GLY A 489 5.85 -16.27 -12.68
C GLY A 489 6.11 -17.38 -11.65
N GLU A 490 5.12 -17.71 -10.81
CA GLU A 490 5.22 -18.84 -9.87
C GLU A 490 4.73 -20.17 -10.48
N GLY A 491 4.30 -20.17 -11.75
CA GLY A 491 3.72 -21.33 -12.41
C GLY A 491 2.28 -21.63 -12.02
N LYS A 492 1.59 -20.70 -11.34
CA LYS A 492 0.19 -20.83 -10.95
C LYS A 492 -0.73 -20.55 -12.13
N LEU A 493 -1.71 -21.42 -12.35
CA LEU A 493 -2.69 -21.33 -13.44
C LEU A 493 -4.00 -20.73 -12.93
N THR A 494 -4.36 -19.57 -13.47
CA THR A 494 -5.62 -18.89 -13.21
C THR A 494 -6.45 -18.85 -14.49
N ARG A 495 -7.71 -19.29 -14.41
CA ARG A 495 -8.64 -19.29 -15.54
C ARG A 495 -9.58 -18.10 -15.44
N PHE A 496 -9.90 -17.55 -16.60
CA PHE A 496 -10.95 -16.56 -16.78
C PHE A 496 -11.71 -16.91 -18.07
N PRO A 497 -13.04 -16.71 -18.13
CA PRO A 497 -13.71 -16.57 -19.41
C PRO A 497 -13.02 -15.46 -20.20
N ARG A 498 -12.99 -15.56 -21.54
CA ARG A 498 -12.27 -14.61 -22.38
C ARG A 498 -13.01 -13.26 -22.38
N PRO A 499 -12.37 -12.16 -21.94
CA PRO A 499 -12.95 -10.82 -22.08
C PRO A 499 -13.24 -10.47 -23.55
N THR A 500 -14.37 -9.83 -23.78
CA THR A 500 -14.87 -9.41 -25.11
C THR A 500 -15.29 -7.94 -25.08
N GLU A 501 -15.62 -7.34 -26.22
CA GLU A 501 -16.17 -5.97 -26.23
C GLU A 501 -17.50 -5.85 -25.47
N GLN A 502 -18.29 -6.92 -25.45
CA GLN A 502 -19.54 -6.98 -24.69
C GLN A 502 -19.29 -7.25 -23.20
N LEU A 503 -18.14 -7.84 -22.86
CA LEU A 503 -17.76 -8.23 -21.51
C LEU A 503 -16.26 -7.94 -21.28
N PRO A 504 -15.88 -6.66 -21.14
CA PRO A 504 -14.47 -6.27 -21.19
C PRO A 504 -13.69 -6.61 -19.93
N ALA A 505 -14.36 -7.00 -18.84
CA ALA A 505 -13.73 -7.31 -17.57
C ALA A 505 -14.41 -8.50 -16.88
N ILE A 506 -13.61 -9.40 -16.33
CA ILE A 506 -14.06 -10.59 -15.60
C ILE A 506 -13.18 -10.78 -14.36
N THR A 507 -13.79 -11.04 -13.21
CA THR A 507 -13.07 -11.30 -11.96
C THR A 507 -12.96 -12.79 -11.67
N ASN A 508 -11.91 -13.16 -10.95
CA ASN A 508 -11.81 -14.43 -10.23
C ASN A 508 -11.41 -14.09 -8.79
N ARG A 509 -12.42 -13.95 -7.92
CA ARG A 509 -12.23 -13.53 -6.52
C ARG A 509 -11.41 -14.55 -5.72
N MET A 510 -11.56 -15.85 -5.99
CA MET A 510 -10.75 -16.89 -5.33
C MET A 510 -9.26 -16.76 -5.67
N ALA A 511 -8.94 -16.39 -6.90
CA ALA A 511 -7.57 -16.12 -7.33
C ALA A 511 -7.12 -14.67 -7.04
N LYS A 512 -7.97 -13.84 -6.43
CA LYS A 512 -7.72 -12.40 -6.18
C LYS A 512 -7.22 -11.65 -7.41
N SER A 513 -7.74 -12.02 -8.58
CA SER A 513 -7.25 -11.55 -9.88
C SER A 513 -8.41 -11.20 -10.81
N ALA A 514 -8.15 -10.40 -11.84
CA ALA A 514 -9.12 -10.07 -12.88
C ALA A 514 -8.45 -9.98 -14.25
N ALA A 515 -9.23 -10.25 -15.28
CA ALA A 515 -8.82 -10.14 -16.67
C ALA A 515 -9.63 -9.06 -17.39
N PHE A 516 -8.93 -8.28 -18.21
CA PHE A 516 -9.50 -7.15 -18.94
C PHE A 516 -9.09 -7.21 -20.42
N LEU A 517 -9.99 -6.75 -21.29
CA LEU A 517 -9.67 -6.38 -22.65
C LEU A 517 -9.10 -4.95 -22.64
N GLY A 518 -7.89 -4.77 -23.19
CA GLY A 518 -7.25 -3.46 -23.29
C GLY A 518 -7.90 -2.56 -24.36
N SER A 519 -7.52 -1.29 -24.38
CA SER A 519 -8.01 -0.30 -25.35
C SER A 519 -7.68 -0.68 -26.81
N ASP A 520 -6.55 -1.36 -27.00
CA ASP A 520 -6.26 -2.12 -28.23
C ASP A 520 -6.86 -3.52 -28.08
N LYS A 521 -7.68 -3.96 -29.05
CA LYS A 521 -8.35 -5.27 -29.05
C LYS A 521 -7.37 -6.45 -29.08
N GLN A 522 -6.08 -6.21 -29.35
CA GLN A 522 -5.02 -7.20 -29.25
C GLN A 522 -4.31 -7.20 -27.89
N GLN A 523 -4.75 -6.37 -26.94
CA GLN A 523 -4.17 -6.31 -25.60
C GLN A 523 -5.11 -6.95 -24.59
N MET A 524 -4.54 -7.78 -23.74
CA MET A 524 -5.21 -8.37 -22.58
C MET A 524 -4.46 -7.93 -21.34
N ILE A 525 -5.16 -7.50 -20.30
CA ILE A 525 -4.54 -7.06 -19.06
C ILE A 525 -4.99 -8.00 -17.95
N ILE A 526 -4.06 -8.52 -17.16
CA ILE A 526 -4.37 -9.27 -15.94
C ILE A 526 -3.99 -8.40 -14.75
N ALA A 527 -4.95 -8.08 -13.89
CA ALA A 527 -4.68 -7.49 -12.57
C ALA A 527 -4.55 -8.62 -11.55
N SER A 528 -3.45 -8.65 -10.81
CA SER A 528 -3.24 -9.61 -9.73
C SER A 528 -2.40 -8.97 -8.62
N GLY A 529 -2.93 -8.97 -7.39
CA GLY A 529 -2.35 -8.20 -6.30
C GLY A 529 -2.25 -6.71 -6.66
N GLU A 530 -1.05 -6.15 -6.57
CA GLU A 530 -0.79 -4.72 -6.83
C GLU A 530 -0.25 -4.45 -8.24
N ARG A 531 -0.23 -5.48 -9.11
CA ARG A 531 0.39 -5.40 -10.43
C ARG A 531 -0.63 -5.64 -11.54
N PHE A 532 -0.40 -4.94 -12.65
CA PHE A 532 -1.12 -5.09 -13.91
C PHE A 532 -0.14 -5.64 -14.95
N TYR A 533 -0.48 -6.80 -15.51
CA TYR A 533 0.31 -7.51 -16.50
C TYR A 533 -0.36 -7.32 -17.87
N THR A 534 0.25 -6.53 -18.74
CA THR A 534 -0.27 -6.29 -20.09
C THR A 534 0.33 -7.28 -21.07
N PHE A 535 -0.53 -8.07 -21.71
CA PHE A 535 -0.18 -9.04 -22.73
C PHE A 535 -0.61 -8.55 -24.11
N LYS A 536 0.27 -8.70 -25.09
CA LYS A 536 -0.07 -8.55 -26.50
C LYS A 536 -0.38 -9.92 -27.11
N MET A 537 -1.63 -10.10 -27.53
CA MET A 537 -2.15 -11.33 -28.12
C MET A 537 -1.60 -11.56 -29.54
N ARG A 538 -1.29 -12.82 -29.82
CA ARG A 538 -0.85 -13.36 -31.10
C ARG A 538 -1.56 -14.70 -31.34
N GLY A 539 -2.73 -14.63 -31.97
CA GLY A 539 -3.60 -15.80 -32.07
C GLY A 539 -4.05 -16.24 -30.68
N ASP A 540 -3.73 -17.47 -30.31
CA ASP A 540 -4.16 -18.08 -29.04
C ASP A 540 -3.11 -17.96 -27.92
N SER A 541 -2.05 -17.17 -28.10
CA SER A 541 -1.06 -16.89 -27.05
C SER A 541 -0.79 -15.39 -26.87
N GLY A 542 -0.46 -14.97 -25.66
CA GLY A 542 -0.14 -13.59 -25.31
C GLY A 542 1.27 -13.45 -24.76
N LEU A 543 2.00 -12.42 -25.23
CA LEU A 543 3.32 -12.07 -24.73
C LEU A 543 3.21 -10.91 -23.74
N LEU A 544 3.79 -11.05 -22.55
CA LEU A 544 3.80 -10.00 -21.52
C LEU A 544 4.68 -8.83 -21.99
N THR A 545 4.10 -7.68 -22.32
CA THR A 545 4.84 -6.51 -22.81
C THR A 545 5.13 -5.48 -21.73
N SER A 546 4.29 -5.40 -20.69
CA SER A 546 4.44 -4.42 -19.61
C SER A 546 3.96 -5.01 -18.29
N ILE A 547 4.65 -4.66 -17.20
CA ILE A 547 4.14 -4.79 -15.84
C ILE A 547 3.98 -3.37 -15.30
N LYS A 548 2.82 -3.04 -14.74
CA LYS A 548 2.56 -1.74 -14.12
C LYS A 548 2.07 -1.90 -12.69
N ASP A 549 2.25 -0.86 -11.88
CA ASP A 549 1.55 -0.72 -10.62
C ASP A 549 0.35 0.24 -10.75
N GLN A 550 -0.33 0.50 -9.64
CA GLN A 550 -1.47 1.42 -9.57
C GLN A 550 -1.12 2.90 -9.74
N TYR A 551 0.17 3.24 -9.75
CA TYR A 551 0.69 4.61 -9.92
C TYR A 551 1.22 4.85 -11.34
N ASP A 552 0.99 3.91 -12.26
CA ASP A 552 1.46 3.91 -13.64
C ASP A 552 2.99 3.79 -13.79
N HIS A 553 3.71 3.43 -12.71
CA HIS A 553 5.11 3.05 -12.85
C HIS A 553 5.18 1.76 -13.65
N SER A 554 6.03 1.72 -14.67
CA SER A 554 6.08 0.61 -15.60
C SER A 554 7.44 -0.06 -15.72
N LEU A 555 7.38 -1.37 -15.96
CA LEU A 555 8.48 -2.19 -16.44
C LEU A 555 8.13 -2.63 -17.85
N SER A 556 9.05 -2.40 -18.79
CA SER A 556 8.88 -2.78 -20.19
C SER A 556 9.63 -4.06 -20.50
N ILE A 557 8.98 -5.02 -21.16
CA ILE A 557 9.57 -6.31 -21.53
C ILE A 557 9.71 -6.39 -23.04
N THR A 558 10.87 -6.82 -23.51
CA THR A 558 11.14 -7.03 -24.95
C THR A 558 11.52 -8.47 -25.22
N TYR A 559 11.21 -8.92 -26.44
CA TYR A 559 11.35 -10.30 -26.87
C TYR A 559 12.24 -10.41 -28.11
N ASP A 560 12.92 -11.54 -28.24
CA ASP A 560 13.60 -11.90 -29.48
C ASP A 560 12.63 -12.44 -30.56
N ARG A 561 13.19 -12.87 -31.69
CA ARG A 561 12.42 -13.43 -32.82
C ARG A 561 11.80 -14.81 -32.51
N GLN A 562 12.29 -15.50 -31.48
CA GLN A 562 11.74 -16.77 -30.99
C GLN A 562 10.70 -16.56 -29.88
N HIS A 563 10.32 -15.30 -29.61
CA HIS A 563 9.34 -14.93 -28.59
C HIS A 563 9.77 -15.29 -27.18
N ARG A 564 11.08 -15.24 -26.90
CA ARG A 564 11.62 -15.36 -25.54
C ARG A 564 11.90 -13.96 -24.97
N PRO A 565 11.59 -13.70 -23.69
CA PRO A 565 11.91 -12.42 -23.08
C PRO A 565 13.44 -12.28 -23.05
N VAL A 566 13.97 -11.16 -23.54
CA VAL A 566 15.43 -10.93 -23.56
C VAL A 566 15.85 -9.73 -22.73
N ARG A 567 14.90 -8.86 -22.37
CA ARG A 567 15.18 -7.68 -21.55
C ARG A 567 13.94 -7.22 -20.80
N ILE A 568 14.17 -6.78 -19.56
CA ILE A 568 13.21 -6.01 -18.76
C ILE A 568 13.88 -4.70 -18.34
N SER A 569 13.21 -3.57 -18.59
CA SER A 569 13.73 -2.22 -18.33
C SER A 569 12.83 -1.43 -17.38
N THR A 570 13.44 -0.65 -16.50
CA THR A 570 12.76 0.42 -15.76
C THR A 570 12.60 1.67 -16.63
N GLU A 571 11.76 2.61 -16.20
CA GLU A 571 11.59 3.92 -16.86
C GLU A 571 12.82 4.83 -16.75
N THR A 572 13.67 4.59 -15.75
CA THR A 572 14.67 5.59 -15.35
C THR A 572 16.03 5.37 -15.98
N ASN A 573 16.60 4.15 -15.93
CA ASN A 573 17.99 3.89 -16.34
C ASN A 573 18.53 2.47 -16.09
N LEU A 574 17.77 1.52 -15.54
CA LEU A 574 18.26 0.16 -15.26
C LEU A 574 17.52 -0.87 -16.09
N ARG A 575 18.22 -1.96 -16.45
CA ARG A 575 17.59 -3.11 -17.10
C ARG A 575 18.30 -4.41 -16.75
N PHE A 576 17.56 -5.50 -16.78
CA PHE A 576 18.15 -6.83 -16.93
C PHE A 576 18.13 -7.26 -18.39
N GLU A 577 19.21 -7.87 -18.84
CA GLU A 577 19.29 -8.62 -20.09
C GLU A 577 19.45 -10.11 -19.79
N LEU A 578 18.66 -10.93 -20.47
CA LEU A 578 18.67 -12.38 -20.31
C LEU A 578 19.52 -13.00 -21.43
N VAL A 579 20.57 -13.72 -21.05
CA VAL A 579 21.49 -14.38 -21.97
C VAL A 579 21.06 -15.82 -22.13
N TYR A 580 20.94 -16.28 -23.38
CA TYR A 580 20.47 -17.62 -23.72
C TYR A 580 21.57 -18.45 -24.39
N THR A 581 21.59 -19.74 -24.09
CA THR A 581 22.18 -20.79 -24.94
C THR A 581 21.07 -21.75 -25.33
N ASP A 582 20.84 -21.92 -26.64
CA ASP A 582 19.61 -22.52 -27.16
C ASP A 582 18.39 -21.89 -26.46
N ASP A 583 17.47 -22.65 -25.88
CA ASP A 583 16.27 -22.16 -25.18
C ASP A 583 16.45 -21.94 -23.67
N LEU A 584 17.66 -22.13 -23.15
CA LEU A 584 17.99 -22.01 -21.73
C LEU A 584 18.65 -20.67 -21.39
N ILE A 585 18.14 -19.99 -20.36
CA ILE A 585 18.75 -18.78 -19.80
C ILE A 585 20.01 -19.21 -19.06
N THR A 586 21.17 -18.78 -19.53
CA THR A 586 22.45 -19.07 -18.88
C THR A 586 22.90 -17.97 -17.94
N GLN A 587 22.47 -16.71 -18.16
CA GLN A 587 22.86 -15.58 -17.32
C GLN A 587 21.79 -14.50 -17.28
N VAL A 588 21.78 -13.72 -16.19
CA VAL A 588 21.03 -12.48 -16.08
C VAL A 588 21.98 -11.34 -15.77
N ASP A 589 22.09 -10.41 -16.71
CA ASP A 589 23.04 -9.30 -16.65
C ASP A 589 22.34 -7.98 -16.33
N LEU A 590 22.89 -7.24 -15.36
CA LEU A 590 22.46 -5.89 -15.03
C LEU A 590 23.17 -4.88 -15.92
N TYR A 591 22.40 -4.01 -16.55
CA TYR A 591 22.89 -2.86 -17.30
C TYR A 591 22.34 -1.56 -16.72
N ALA A 592 23.17 -0.53 -16.76
CA ALA A 592 22.81 0.85 -16.41
C ALA A 592 23.02 1.77 -17.61
N TYR A 593 22.09 2.70 -17.81
CA TYR A 593 22.19 3.71 -18.86
C TYR A 593 22.96 4.93 -18.35
N LEU A 594 24.06 5.26 -19.03
CA LEU A 594 24.88 6.43 -18.73
C LEU A 594 24.48 7.58 -19.65
N ALA A 595 23.66 8.50 -19.14
CA ALA A 595 23.16 9.64 -19.91
C ALA A 595 24.28 10.52 -20.49
N GLU A 596 25.45 10.58 -19.85
CA GLU A 596 26.61 11.35 -20.32
C GLU A 596 27.24 10.76 -21.60
N GLN A 597 27.05 9.45 -21.84
CA GLN A 597 27.66 8.72 -22.96
C GLN A 597 26.61 8.18 -23.96
N ASP A 598 25.32 8.36 -23.66
CA ASP A 598 24.18 7.86 -24.43
C ASP A 598 24.29 6.34 -24.74
N GLU A 599 24.77 5.58 -23.75
CA GLU A 599 24.99 4.15 -23.91
C GLU A 599 24.60 3.35 -22.68
N TRP A 600 24.24 2.09 -22.93
CA TRP A 600 24.02 1.09 -21.88
C TRP A 600 25.34 0.41 -21.55
N GLN A 601 25.74 0.49 -20.29
CA GLN A 601 26.93 -0.20 -19.80
C GLN A 601 26.55 -1.41 -18.96
N PHE A 602 27.29 -2.49 -19.19
CA PHE A 602 27.24 -3.67 -18.34
C PHE A 602 27.74 -3.30 -16.94
N VAL A 603 26.95 -3.63 -15.92
CA VAL A 603 27.30 -3.40 -14.52
C VAL A 603 27.87 -4.67 -13.92
N GLN A 604 27.08 -5.74 -13.93
CA GLN A 604 27.47 -7.04 -13.37
C GLN A 604 26.48 -8.13 -13.77
N THR A 605 26.91 -9.39 -13.77
CA THR A 605 26.03 -10.56 -13.86
C THR A 605 25.42 -10.83 -12.49
N GLN A 606 24.09 -10.84 -12.40
CA GLN A 606 23.36 -11.14 -11.16
C GLN A 606 23.45 -12.62 -10.79
N VAL A 607 23.33 -13.48 -11.80
CA VAL A 607 23.33 -14.93 -11.64
C VAL A 607 23.73 -15.61 -12.94
N SER A 608 24.44 -16.72 -12.82
CA SER A 608 24.74 -17.66 -13.91
C SER A 608 24.20 -19.05 -13.60
N TYR A 609 23.66 -19.72 -14.61
CA TYR A 609 23.03 -21.02 -14.52
C TYR A 609 23.77 -22.06 -15.35
N GLY A 610 23.85 -23.28 -14.82
CA GLY A 610 24.47 -24.43 -15.48
C GLY A 610 23.49 -25.59 -15.62
N TYR A 611 23.56 -26.27 -16.77
CA TYR A 611 22.60 -27.30 -17.16
C TYR A 611 23.31 -28.60 -17.55
N ASN A 612 22.62 -29.73 -17.37
CA ASN A 612 23.05 -31.00 -17.95
C ASN A 612 22.42 -31.24 -19.34
N ALA A 613 22.75 -32.37 -19.97
CA ALA A 613 22.26 -32.73 -21.31
C ALA A 613 20.74 -33.00 -21.39
N GLN A 614 20.04 -33.08 -20.24
CA GLN A 614 18.58 -33.25 -20.17
C GLN A 614 17.87 -31.93 -19.87
N SER A 615 18.57 -30.78 -20.01
CA SER A 615 18.04 -29.45 -19.68
C SER A 615 17.57 -29.34 -18.22
N GLN A 616 18.22 -30.03 -17.29
CA GLN A 616 17.99 -29.86 -15.85
C GLN A 616 18.99 -28.85 -15.29
N LEU A 617 18.52 -27.90 -14.46
CA LEU A 617 19.35 -26.88 -13.81
C LEU A 617 20.22 -27.52 -12.72
N ILE A 618 21.49 -27.78 -12.99
CA ILE A 618 22.38 -28.46 -12.04
C ILE A 618 23.19 -27.50 -11.17
N SER A 619 23.29 -26.23 -11.54
CA SER A 619 23.98 -25.22 -10.73
C SER A 619 23.45 -23.82 -10.97
N ALA A 620 23.47 -23.00 -9.92
CA ALA A 620 23.28 -21.56 -10.03
C ALA A 620 24.29 -20.82 -9.16
N THR A 621 24.97 -19.85 -9.76
CA THR A 621 26.03 -19.07 -9.13
C THR A 621 25.60 -17.62 -9.05
N ASN A 622 25.47 -17.07 -7.84
CA ASN A 622 25.07 -15.68 -7.63
C ASN A 622 26.22 -14.69 -7.92
N ALA A 623 25.94 -13.39 -7.87
CA ALA A 623 26.91 -12.33 -8.10
C ALA A 623 28.14 -12.37 -7.16
N SER A 624 28.01 -12.99 -5.97
CA SER A 624 29.10 -13.20 -5.00
C SER A 624 29.98 -14.43 -5.31
N GLY A 625 29.65 -15.19 -6.35
CA GLY A 625 30.34 -16.44 -6.71
C GLY A 625 29.90 -17.66 -5.89
N GLU A 626 28.89 -17.52 -5.04
CA GLU A 626 28.35 -18.62 -4.26
C GLU A 626 27.48 -19.50 -5.17
N THR A 627 27.70 -20.82 -5.12
CA THR A 627 27.06 -21.76 -6.03
C THR A 627 26.19 -22.76 -5.27
N GLU A 628 24.91 -22.83 -5.64
CA GLU A 628 24.04 -23.95 -5.29
C GLU A 628 24.08 -25.01 -6.38
N ARG A 629 23.95 -26.29 -5.99
CA ARG A 629 23.92 -27.43 -6.92
C ARG A 629 22.68 -28.28 -6.71
N TYR A 630 22.18 -28.84 -7.81
CA TYR A 630 20.97 -29.67 -7.80
C TYR A 630 21.22 -30.98 -8.53
N THR A 631 20.58 -32.05 -8.06
CA THR A 631 20.54 -33.34 -8.76
C THR A 631 19.10 -33.77 -8.96
N TYR A 632 18.86 -34.61 -9.97
CA TYR A 632 17.52 -35.00 -10.40
C TYR A 632 17.50 -36.47 -10.79
N ASP A 633 16.30 -37.05 -10.83
CA ASP A 633 16.07 -38.32 -11.51
C ASP A 633 15.82 -38.12 -13.03
N ALA A 634 15.47 -39.20 -13.72
CA ALA A 634 15.19 -39.18 -15.15
C ALA A 634 13.84 -38.54 -15.52
N GLN A 635 13.00 -38.24 -14.53
CA GLN A 635 11.70 -37.58 -14.67
C GLN A 635 11.77 -36.10 -14.24
N HIS A 636 12.99 -35.57 -14.05
CA HIS A 636 13.25 -34.19 -13.64
C HIS A 636 12.81 -33.83 -12.21
N VAL A 637 12.55 -34.82 -11.36
CA VAL A 637 12.27 -34.59 -9.94
C VAL A 637 13.57 -34.39 -9.18
N ILE A 638 13.69 -33.28 -8.45
CA ILE A 638 14.85 -32.93 -7.65
C ILE A 638 15.14 -33.98 -6.57
N GLN A 639 16.36 -34.52 -6.55
CA GLN A 639 16.80 -35.55 -5.59
C GLN A 639 17.66 -34.95 -4.47
N SER A 640 18.44 -33.92 -4.78
CA SER A 640 19.23 -33.20 -3.78
C SER A 640 19.48 -31.75 -4.15
N ARG A 641 19.63 -30.91 -3.11
CA ARG A 641 20.07 -29.51 -3.20
C ARG A 641 21.26 -29.31 -2.26
N GLU A 642 22.37 -28.86 -2.80
CA GLU A 642 23.56 -28.47 -2.05
C GLU A 642 23.68 -26.95 -2.05
N LEU A 643 23.67 -26.35 -0.86
CA LEU A 643 23.92 -24.92 -0.68
C LEU A 643 25.42 -24.61 -0.76
N ALA A 644 25.76 -23.36 -1.06
CA ALA A 644 27.15 -22.90 -1.11
C ALA A 644 27.93 -23.16 0.21
N GLY A 645 27.22 -23.14 1.35
CA GLY A 645 27.78 -23.45 2.67
C GLY A 645 28.01 -24.94 2.96
N GLY A 646 27.70 -25.84 2.02
CA GLY A 646 27.90 -27.30 2.15
C GLY A 646 26.76 -28.06 2.83
N ALA A 647 25.65 -27.38 3.18
CA ALA A 647 24.43 -28.06 3.59
C ALA A 647 23.79 -28.77 2.38
N VAL A 648 23.38 -30.03 2.55
CA VAL A 648 22.82 -30.86 1.48
C VAL A 648 21.47 -31.41 1.93
N PHE A 649 20.41 -30.95 1.27
CA PHE A 649 19.05 -31.42 1.43
C PHE A 649 18.75 -32.52 0.41
N ARG A 650 18.00 -33.53 0.83
CA ARG A 650 17.57 -34.67 0.01
C ARG A 650 16.11 -34.97 0.30
N TRP A 651 15.45 -35.55 -0.70
CA TRP A 651 14.04 -35.91 -0.63
C TRP A 651 13.82 -37.36 -1.03
N GLU A 652 12.88 -38.01 -0.38
CA GLU A 652 12.27 -39.25 -0.85
C GLU A 652 10.87 -38.91 -1.38
N TRP A 653 10.55 -39.43 -2.56
CA TRP A 653 9.37 -39.07 -3.33
C TRP A 653 8.43 -40.26 -3.49
N GLN A 654 7.13 -39.99 -3.55
CA GLN A 654 6.10 -40.95 -3.91
C GLN A 654 5.23 -40.40 -5.04
N GLY A 655 4.90 -41.24 -6.02
CA GLY A 655 4.14 -40.86 -7.21
C GLY A 655 5.01 -40.84 -8.46
N GLU A 656 4.46 -40.33 -9.56
CA GLU A 656 5.15 -40.23 -10.86
C GLU A 656 4.81 -38.89 -11.53
N GLY A 657 5.76 -38.34 -12.30
CA GLY A 657 5.59 -37.08 -13.02
C GLY A 657 5.18 -35.91 -12.11
N LYS A 658 4.26 -35.08 -12.61
CA LYS A 658 3.72 -33.94 -11.86
C LYS A 658 2.90 -34.27 -10.60
N ASP A 659 2.57 -35.54 -10.37
CA ASP A 659 1.81 -35.98 -9.18
C ASP A 659 2.71 -36.41 -8.01
N VAL A 660 4.03 -36.29 -8.18
CA VAL A 660 5.02 -36.63 -7.15
C VAL A 660 4.86 -35.74 -5.90
N ARG A 661 4.90 -36.38 -4.72
CA ARG A 661 4.86 -35.75 -3.40
C ARG A 661 5.99 -36.22 -2.50
N ALA A 662 6.50 -35.35 -1.63
CA ALA A 662 7.54 -35.69 -0.68
C ALA A 662 6.97 -36.58 0.43
N VAL A 663 7.66 -37.67 0.74
CA VAL A 663 7.36 -38.54 1.90
C VAL A 663 8.44 -38.41 2.99
N ARG A 664 9.60 -37.88 2.63
CA ARG A 664 10.67 -37.56 3.58
C ARG A 664 11.57 -36.47 3.04
N GLN A 665 12.02 -35.59 3.93
CA GLN A 665 13.10 -34.66 3.66
C GLN A 665 14.17 -34.84 4.73
N TYR A 666 15.43 -34.93 4.33
CA TYR A 666 16.55 -35.10 5.26
C TYR A 666 17.81 -34.38 4.78
N SER A 667 18.66 -33.99 5.72
CA SER A 667 19.89 -33.25 5.44
C SER A 667 21.14 -33.91 6.05
N ASN A 668 22.32 -33.45 5.64
CA ASN A 668 23.55 -33.70 6.40
C ASN A 668 23.62 -32.90 7.71
N LEU A 669 22.69 -31.96 7.92
CA LEU A 669 22.50 -31.24 9.17
C LEU A 669 21.72 -32.11 10.17
N THR A 670 22.15 -32.12 11.44
CA THR A 670 21.62 -33.03 12.48
C THR A 670 20.16 -32.79 12.88
N GLN A 671 19.54 -31.70 12.45
CA GLN A 671 18.20 -31.27 12.86
C GLN A 671 17.15 -31.35 11.74
N VAL A 672 17.48 -31.90 10.57
CA VAL A 672 16.57 -31.97 9.42
C VAL A 672 16.40 -33.44 8.99
N ASP A 673 15.35 -34.08 9.50
CA ASP A 673 14.83 -35.38 9.05
C ASP A 673 13.32 -35.43 9.37
N THR A 674 12.51 -34.97 8.42
CA THR A 674 11.05 -34.94 8.54
C THR A 674 10.43 -36.01 7.64
N ARG A 675 9.38 -36.68 8.12
CA ARG A 675 8.54 -37.59 7.33
C ARG A 675 7.13 -37.04 7.20
N TYR A 676 6.55 -37.21 6.02
CA TYR A 676 5.22 -36.73 5.66
C TYR A 676 4.32 -37.94 5.34
N ASP A 677 3.08 -37.94 5.85
CA ASP A 677 2.09 -39.02 5.67
C ASP A 677 1.12 -38.75 4.50
#